data_AF-A0A7J8A587-F1
#
_entry.id   AF-A0A7J8A587-F1
#
_cell.length_a   1.000
_cell.length_b   1.000
_cell.length_c   1.000
_cell.angle_alpha   90.00
_cell.angle_beta   90.00
_cell.angle_gamma   90.00
#
_symmetry.space_group_name_H-M   'P 1'
#
loop_
_entity.id
_entity.type
_entity.pdbx_description
1 polymer ?
#
loop_
_entity_poly.entity_id
_entity_poly.type
_entity_poly.pdbx_seq_one_letter_code
_entity_poly.pdbx_strand_id
1 'polypeptide(L)'
;MTHRDKAGTVGSLKIATLLVALSPELLLLGAGVQLRDNGYDGLLIAINPQVSENQNLIPNIKEMVTEASFYLFNATKKRVFFRSVKILIPATWKANNYSKVKQESYEKANVIVTAWSGAHGGDPFTLQYRGCGKEGKHIYFTPDFLLNDDLTAGYGPRGRVFVHEWAHLRWGVFDEYNNEKPFYINGQNQIEVTRCSSDITGVFVCEKGPCPQENCITSKLFQEGCLFLYNSMQNTTSSIMFMQSLSSVVEFCNASTHNQEAPNRQNQVCSLRSTWDVISDSTDFHHSPPMNGTELPPPPTFSLVQAGDKVVCLVLDVSSKMAEADRFLRLQQAAEFYLMQIVESHTFVGIVSFNSKGEIRSQLHQVSNDDDRKLLVSHLPATVSADAETSICSGLQRGFEVAEKLNGEASGAVLILVTSGHDEHISSCLLTVLSRGSTIHTIALGASADKHLEGLAQRTGGLKFFVPDKSTSNSMIDAFSRISSGTGDIFQQCIQLESVGENVKPHHQLENTVTVDNSVGNDTTFLVTWQTSGPPEIELFEPHGRKYYTHNFTVNQALRAARLQIPGTAKPGLWTYTLNNTHHSLQSLKVTVTSRASHSAEPPAAVEAFVENDSTSFPHPMMVYANVRKGFYPILNATVTATIEPETGDPVTLTLFDDGSGADVIKNDGIYSR
;
A
#
# COMPACT_ATOMS: atom_id res chain seq x y z
N MET A 1 79.70 -14.39 -5.06
CA MET A 1 79.80 -12.92 -5.24
C MET A 1 78.37 -12.40 -5.29
N THR A 2 77.85 -11.94 -4.13
CA THR A 2 77.49 -10.51 -3.84
C THR A 2 76.24 -10.08 -4.62
N HIS A 3 75.09 -9.75 -4.05
CA HIS A 3 74.85 -8.90 -2.86
C HIS A 3 73.48 -9.18 -2.20
N ARG A 4 73.42 -8.93 -0.89
CA ARG A 4 72.23 -8.80 -0.01
C ARG A 4 71.47 -7.49 -0.25
N ASP A 5 70.17 -7.49 0.05
CA ASP A 5 69.46 -6.69 1.09
C ASP A 5 67.98 -7.14 1.16
N LYS A 6 67.36 -7.62 2.26
CA LYS A 6 67.03 -7.13 3.63
C LYS A 6 65.96 -6.02 3.71
N ALA A 7 64.73 -6.43 4.09
CA ALA A 7 63.82 -5.86 5.12
C ALA A 7 62.44 -6.56 4.93
N GLY A 8 61.85 -7.30 5.89
CA GLY A 8 61.22 -6.83 7.13
C GLY A 8 59.95 -6.02 6.79
N THR A 9 58.71 -6.34 7.17
CA THR A 9 58.24 -6.74 8.50
C THR A 9 56.76 -7.17 8.45
N VAL A 10 56.43 -8.23 9.21
CA VAL A 10 55.16 -8.56 9.90
C VAL A 10 53.90 -7.74 9.55
N GLY A 11 52.98 -8.35 8.79
CA GLY A 11 51.59 -7.92 8.73
C GLY A 11 50.75 -8.69 9.77
N SER A 12 50.32 -8.01 10.83
CA SER A 12 49.40 -8.58 11.81
C SER A 12 48.05 -8.87 11.15
N LEU A 13 47.64 -10.14 11.13
CA LEU A 13 46.28 -10.53 10.78
C LEU A 13 45.35 -10.07 11.92
N LYS A 14 44.77 -8.87 11.81
CA LYS A 14 43.67 -8.46 12.71
C LYS A 14 42.41 -9.17 12.25
N ILE A 15 42.13 -10.32 12.87
CA ILE A 15 40.80 -10.93 12.82
C ILE A 15 39.89 -10.02 13.64
N ALA A 16 39.14 -9.15 12.96
CA ALA A 16 38.05 -8.41 13.56
C ALA A 16 36.87 -9.37 13.69
N THR A 17 36.77 -10.05 14.82
CA THR A 17 35.58 -10.81 15.19
C THR A 17 34.47 -9.81 15.45
N LEU A 18 33.61 -9.58 14.45
CA LEU A 18 32.41 -8.76 14.57
C LEU A 18 31.38 -9.53 15.41
N LEU A 19 31.47 -9.40 16.73
CA LEU A 19 30.41 -9.78 17.65
C LEU A 19 29.25 -8.79 17.45
N VAL A 20 28.40 -9.08 16.47
CA VAL A 20 27.08 -8.44 16.38
C VAL A 20 26.24 -9.06 17.50
N ALA A 21 26.28 -8.44 18.67
CA ALA A 21 25.24 -8.63 19.67
C ALA A 21 23.97 -7.94 19.12
N LEU A 22 23.21 -8.66 18.30
CA LEU A 22 21.81 -8.34 18.05
C LEU A 22 21.11 -8.47 19.39
N SER A 23 20.91 -7.35 20.09
CA SER A 23 19.98 -7.33 21.21
C SER A 23 18.61 -7.78 20.68
N PRO A 24 17.92 -8.74 21.31
CA PRO A 24 16.60 -9.20 20.86
C PRO A 24 15.57 -8.06 20.83
N GLU A 25 15.83 -6.98 21.56
CA GLU A 25 15.01 -5.76 21.59
C GLU A 25 15.08 -4.95 20.29
N LEU A 26 16.09 -5.12 19.43
CA LEU A 26 16.20 -4.33 18.20
C LEU A 26 15.31 -4.81 17.03
N LEU A 27 14.66 -5.96 17.18
CA LEU A 27 13.64 -6.48 16.24
C LEU A 27 12.22 -5.92 16.54
N LEU A 28 12.07 -5.06 17.55
CA LEU A 28 10.78 -4.54 18.07
C LEU A 28 10.10 -3.43 17.24
N LEU A 29 10.69 -2.93 16.15
CA LEU A 29 10.23 -1.69 15.50
C LEU A 29 10.01 -1.85 13.99
N GLY A 30 9.32 -2.91 13.58
CA GLY A 30 8.81 -3.06 12.23
C GLY A 30 7.30 -2.88 12.22
N ALA A 31 6.78 -1.99 11.38
CA ALA A 31 5.35 -1.89 11.10
C ALA A 31 4.92 -3.15 10.32
N GLY A 32 4.23 -4.08 10.97
CA GLY A 32 3.75 -5.33 10.37
C GLY A 32 3.48 -6.40 11.41
N VAL A 33 2.79 -7.47 11.00
CA VAL A 33 2.50 -8.62 11.88
C VAL A 33 3.81 -9.38 12.14
N GLN A 34 4.12 -9.59 13.42
CA GLN A 34 5.30 -10.34 13.84
C GLN A 34 4.90 -11.59 14.60
N LEU A 35 5.52 -12.71 14.26
CA LEU A 35 5.37 -13.95 15.00
C LEU A 35 6.48 -14.07 16.04
N ARG A 36 6.12 -14.17 17.33
CA ARG A 36 7.07 -14.35 18.42
C ARG A 36 6.52 -15.30 19.45
N ASP A 37 7.32 -16.26 19.89
CA ASP A 37 6.90 -17.27 20.85
C ASP A 37 5.51 -17.83 20.47
N ASN A 38 5.37 -18.22 19.19
CA ASN A 38 4.16 -18.81 18.61
C ASN A 38 2.94 -17.87 18.50
N GLY A 39 3.01 -16.64 19.01
CA GLY A 39 1.93 -15.66 18.95
C GLY A 39 2.16 -14.56 17.91
N TYR A 40 1.17 -14.32 17.05
CA TYR A 40 1.14 -13.17 16.16
C TYR A 40 0.80 -11.90 16.94
N ASP A 41 1.69 -10.91 16.88
CA ASP A 41 1.49 -9.56 17.39
C ASP A 41 1.33 -8.56 16.26
N GLY A 42 0.51 -7.54 16.49
CA GLY A 42 0.41 -6.38 15.61
C GLY A 42 -0.56 -6.57 14.45
N LEU A 43 -1.48 -7.53 14.53
CA LEU A 43 -2.57 -7.67 13.55
C LEU A 43 -3.41 -6.39 13.58
N LEU A 44 -3.50 -5.69 12.45
CA LEU A 44 -4.26 -4.46 12.31
C LEU A 44 -5.53 -4.69 11.49
N ILE A 45 -6.68 -4.42 12.11
CA ILE A 45 -7.99 -4.44 11.46
C ILE A 45 -8.49 -3.00 11.35
N ALA A 46 -8.74 -2.50 10.14
CA ALA A 46 -9.25 -1.15 9.93
C ALA A 46 -10.71 -1.17 9.47
N ILE A 47 -11.55 -0.35 10.09
CA ILE A 47 -12.93 -0.12 9.66
C ILE A 47 -12.94 1.09 8.73
N ASN A 48 -13.44 0.91 7.51
CA ASN A 48 -13.49 1.99 6.52
C ASN A 48 -14.42 3.13 7.00
N PRO A 49 -14.07 4.42 6.77
CA PRO A 49 -14.87 5.56 7.20
C PRO A 49 -16.32 5.60 6.71
N GLN A 50 -16.64 4.91 5.62
CA GLN A 50 -17.99 4.80 5.05
C GLN A 50 -18.86 3.74 5.75
N VAL A 51 -18.28 2.90 6.61
CA VAL A 51 -19.04 1.93 7.42
C VAL A 51 -19.75 2.67 8.55
N SER A 52 -21.07 2.50 8.64
CA SER A 52 -21.87 3.10 9.71
C SER A 52 -21.55 2.51 11.07
N GLU A 53 -21.56 3.35 12.11
CA GLU A 53 -21.34 2.93 13.50
C GLU A 53 -22.41 1.94 13.96
N ASN A 54 -21.99 0.78 14.43
CA ASN A 54 -22.85 -0.27 14.96
C ASN A 54 -22.25 -0.88 16.23
N GLN A 55 -23.07 -1.02 17.28
CA GLN A 55 -22.63 -1.47 18.60
C GLN A 55 -22.11 -2.92 18.61
N ASN A 56 -22.56 -3.76 17.67
CA ASN A 56 -22.19 -5.17 17.58
C ASN A 56 -20.98 -5.42 16.68
N LEU A 57 -20.58 -4.46 15.83
CA LEU A 57 -19.51 -4.70 14.87
C LEU A 57 -18.16 -4.99 15.55
N ILE A 58 -17.75 -4.17 16.52
CA ILE A 58 -16.50 -4.38 17.26
C ILE A 58 -16.55 -5.69 18.07
N PRO A 59 -17.61 -6.00 18.86
CA PRO A 59 -17.77 -7.30 19.50
C PRO A 59 -17.63 -8.49 18.55
N ASN A 60 -18.31 -8.46 17.40
CA ASN A 60 -18.29 -9.56 16.44
C ASN A 60 -16.92 -9.74 15.79
N ILE A 61 -16.19 -8.65 15.51
CA ILE A 61 -14.79 -8.72 15.07
C ILE A 61 -13.92 -9.41 16.14
N LYS A 62 -14.08 -9.03 17.42
CA LYS A 62 -13.30 -9.64 18.52
C LYS A 62 -13.62 -11.12 18.68
N GLU A 63 -14.89 -11.50 18.60
CA GLU A 63 -15.33 -12.89 18.67
C GLU A 63 -14.75 -13.72 17.52
N MET A 64 -14.90 -13.24 16.28
CA MET A 64 -14.34 -13.87 15.08
C MET A 64 -12.83 -14.14 15.23
N VAL A 65 -12.05 -13.14 15.63
CA VAL A 65 -10.59 -13.29 15.76
C VAL A 65 -10.21 -14.18 16.94
N THR A 66 -11.00 -14.17 18.02
CA THR A 66 -10.81 -15.07 19.17
C THR A 66 -11.04 -16.52 18.76
N GLU A 67 -12.14 -16.80 18.07
CA GLU A 67 -12.44 -18.13 17.52
C GLU A 67 -11.35 -18.57 16.53
N ALA A 68 -10.98 -17.68 15.60
CA ALA A 68 -9.94 -17.92 14.62
C ALA A 68 -8.60 -18.29 15.29
N SER A 69 -8.24 -17.63 16.40
CA SER A 69 -7.00 -17.91 17.12
C SER A 69 -6.91 -19.36 17.60
N PHE A 70 -7.99 -19.87 18.20
CA PHE A 70 -8.05 -21.27 18.65
C PHE A 70 -8.08 -22.25 17.49
N TYR A 71 -8.84 -21.94 16.43
CA TYR A 71 -8.94 -22.79 15.25
C TYR A 71 -7.61 -22.89 14.50
N LEU A 72 -6.95 -21.75 14.29
CA LEU A 72 -5.62 -21.65 13.67
C LEU A 72 -4.58 -22.45 14.45
N PHE A 73 -4.59 -22.34 15.78
CA PHE A 73 -3.68 -23.08 16.64
C PHE A 73 -3.82 -24.59 16.45
N ASN A 74 -5.05 -25.10 16.40
CA ASN A 74 -5.28 -26.52 16.16
C ASN A 74 -4.87 -26.92 14.73
N ALA A 75 -5.30 -26.16 13.72
CA ALA A 75 -5.02 -26.40 12.30
C ALA A 75 -3.52 -26.40 11.97
N THR A 76 -2.73 -25.67 12.76
CA THR A 76 -1.28 -25.57 12.61
C THR A 76 -0.51 -26.54 13.50
N LYS A 77 -1.17 -27.59 14.02
CA LYS A 77 -0.57 -28.59 14.90
C LYS A 77 0.05 -27.97 16.15
N LYS A 78 -0.70 -27.06 16.79
CA LYS A 78 -0.35 -26.31 18.02
C LYS A 78 0.82 -25.36 17.86
N ARG A 79 0.96 -24.69 16.71
CA ARG A 79 2.13 -23.85 16.43
C ARG A 79 1.87 -22.36 16.47
N VAL A 80 0.77 -21.85 15.92
CA VAL A 80 0.59 -20.39 15.84
C VAL A 80 -0.81 -19.96 16.25
N PHE A 81 -0.91 -18.79 16.89
CA PHE A 81 -2.16 -18.20 17.35
C PHE A 81 -2.09 -16.66 17.31
N PHE A 82 -3.23 -15.97 17.40
CA PHE A 82 -3.27 -14.51 17.48
C PHE A 82 -3.14 -14.05 18.94
N ARG A 83 -2.16 -13.18 19.22
CA ARG A 83 -1.89 -12.66 20.58
C ARG A 83 -2.29 -11.20 20.75
N SER A 84 -1.96 -10.33 19.81
CA SER A 84 -2.22 -8.88 19.93
C SER A 84 -2.82 -8.33 18.65
N VAL A 85 -4.00 -7.73 18.80
CA VAL A 85 -4.83 -7.21 17.70
C VAL A 85 -5.17 -5.75 17.98
N LYS A 86 -5.03 -4.91 16.96
CA LYS A 86 -5.43 -3.51 16.97
C LYS A 86 -6.61 -3.32 16.04
N ILE A 87 -7.66 -2.65 16.50
CA ILE A 87 -8.80 -2.27 15.67
C ILE A 87 -8.77 -0.76 15.50
N LEU A 88 -8.54 -0.31 14.26
CA LEU A 88 -8.57 1.08 13.86
C LEU A 88 -10.00 1.51 13.56
N ILE A 89 -10.52 2.37 14.43
CA ILE A 89 -11.84 2.99 14.35
C ILE A 89 -11.74 4.25 13.50
N PRO A 90 -12.65 4.47 12.52
CA PRO A 90 -12.61 5.66 11.69
C PRO A 90 -12.98 6.91 12.49
N ALA A 91 -12.47 8.06 12.06
CA ALA A 91 -12.79 9.36 12.66
C ALA A 91 -14.26 9.80 12.45
N THR A 92 -14.98 9.14 11.52
CA THR A 92 -16.41 9.39 11.27
C THR A 92 -17.32 8.84 12.36
N TRP A 93 -16.83 7.90 13.18
CA TRP A 93 -17.55 7.39 14.34
C TRP A 93 -17.40 8.32 15.54
N LYS A 94 -18.34 8.25 16.49
CA LYS A 94 -18.27 9.08 17.69
C LYS A 94 -17.00 8.80 18.49
N ALA A 95 -16.32 9.86 18.88
CA ALA A 95 -15.16 9.77 19.75
C ALA A 95 -15.56 9.08 21.07
N ASN A 96 -14.78 8.08 21.46
CA ASN A 96 -14.97 7.33 22.71
C ASN A 96 -13.64 7.29 23.48
N ASN A 97 -13.58 6.54 24.59
CA ASN A 97 -12.34 6.34 25.35
C ASN A 97 -11.37 5.36 24.65
N TYR A 98 -11.11 5.59 23.37
CA TYR A 98 -10.15 4.85 22.55
C TYR A 98 -8.77 5.50 22.64
N SER A 99 -7.73 4.69 22.51
CA SER A 99 -6.37 5.21 22.41
C SER A 99 -6.15 5.95 21.09
N LYS A 100 -5.25 6.95 21.09
CA LYS A 100 -4.86 7.64 19.86
C LYS A 100 -3.99 6.74 18.98
N VAL A 101 -4.15 6.89 17.68
CA VAL A 101 -3.28 6.28 16.66
C VAL A 101 -1.83 6.74 16.85
N LYS A 102 -0.90 5.80 16.70
CA LYS A 102 0.55 6.05 16.70
C LYS A 102 1.13 5.92 15.30
N GLN A 103 1.03 4.73 14.73
CA GLN A 103 1.56 4.40 13.40
C GLN A 103 0.57 3.60 12.56
N GLU A 104 -0.57 3.23 13.15
CA GLU A 104 -1.68 2.54 12.49
C GLU A 104 -2.30 3.44 11.41
N SER A 105 -2.49 2.91 10.21
CA SER A 105 -3.22 3.60 9.14
C SER A 105 -4.05 2.60 8.35
N TYR A 106 -5.01 3.09 7.58
CA TYR A 106 -5.88 2.24 6.78
C TYR A 106 -5.10 1.41 5.74
N GLU A 107 -4.10 2.02 5.10
CA GLU A 107 -3.27 1.39 4.06
C GLU A 107 -2.35 0.30 4.61
N LYS A 108 -2.04 0.33 5.91
CA LYS A 108 -1.20 -0.67 6.60
C LYS A 108 -2.01 -1.81 7.20
N ALA A 109 -3.34 -1.76 7.15
CA ALA A 109 -4.19 -2.75 7.77
C ALA A 109 -4.01 -4.12 7.09
N ASN A 110 -4.00 -5.20 7.87
CA ASN A 110 -4.01 -6.56 7.32
C ASN A 110 -5.44 -6.97 6.92
N VAL A 111 -6.42 -6.43 7.63
CA VAL A 111 -7.84 -6.71 7.45
C VAL A 111 -8.60 -5.40 7.33
N ILE A 112 -9.47 -5.30 6.34
CA ILE A 112 -10.29 -4.13 6.08
C ILE A 112 -11.75 -4.52 6.17
N VAL A 113 -12.51 -3.82 7.01
CA VAL A 113 -13.96 -3.91 7.05
C VAL A 113 -14.54 -2.77 6.21
N THR A 114 -15.25 -3.10 5.14
CA THR A 114 -15.73 -2.12 4.16
C THR A 114 -17.18 -2.38 3.77
N ALA A 115 -17.95 -1.31 3.55
CA ALA A 115 -19.33 -1.40 3.07
C ALA A 115 -19.42 -1.73 1.57
N TRP A 116 -18.28 -1.75 0.87
CA TRP A 116 -18.24 -2.00 -0.56
C TRP A 116 -17.94 -3.45 -0.87
N SER A 117 -18.86 -4.05 -1.60
CA SER A 117 -18.86 -5.46 -1.99
C SER A 117 -18.08 -5.75 -3.28
N GLY A 118 -17.93 -4.76 -4.16
CA GLY A 118 -17.17 -4.93 -5.42
C GLY A 118 -17.66 -6.09 -6.27
N ALA A 119 -16.73 -6.71 -7.01
CA ALA A 119 -17.01 -7.90 -7.82
C ALA A 119 -17.30 -9.16 -6.98
N HIS A 120 -16.93 -9.17 -5.70
CA HIS A 120 -17.09 -10.31 -4.80
C HIS A 120 -18.37 -10.28 -3.98
N GLY A 121 -19.22 -9.27 -4.15
CA GLY A 121 -20.49 -9.22 -3.40
C GLY A 121 -20.25 -9.12 -1.89
N GLY A 122 -21.06 -9.83 -1.11
CA GLY A 122 -20.92 -9.85 0.35
C GLY A 122 -19.77 -10.71 0.87
N ASP A 123 -19.08 -11.42 -0.04
CA ASP A 123 -18.24 -12.56 0.28
C ASP A 123 -16.88 -12.09 0.84
N PRO A 124 -16.40 -12.68 1.95
CA PRO A 124 -15.03 -12.46 2.42
C PRO A 124 -14.01 -12.92 1.38
N PHE A 125 -12.92 -12.15 1.23
CA PHE A 125 -11.85 -12.52 0.30
C PHE A 125 -10.52 -11.87 0.68
N THR A 126 -9.44 -12.43 0.16
CA THR A 126 -8.09 -11.89 0.30
C THR A 126 -7.58 -11.39 -1.05
N LEU A 127 -7.07 -10.16 -1.08
CA LEU A 127 -6.38 -9.63 -2.26
C LEU A 127 -4.97 -10.23 -2.35
N GLN A 128 -4.87 -11.37 -3.04
CA GLN A 128 -3.64 -12.13 -3.23
C GLN A 128 -3.24 -12.12 -4.71
N TYR A 129 -2.38 -11.17 -5.08
CA TYR A 129 -1.92 -11.01 -6.46
C TYR A 129 -0.54 -11.62 -6.73
N ARG A 130 0.13 -12.10 -5.67
CA ARG A 130 1.47 -12.68 -5.77
C ARG A 130 1.41 -14.19 -5.96
N GLY A 131 2.53 -14.76 -6.39
CA GLY A 131 2.68 -16.20 -6.57
C GLY A 131 2.67 -17.00 -5.26
N CYS A 132 2.85 -18.31 -5.40
CA CYS A 132 2.83 -19.25 -4.27
C CYS A 132 3.83 -18.89 -3.17
N GLY A 133 3.40 -18.99 -1.91
CA GLY A 133 4.26 -18.77 -0.75
C GLY A 133 4.54 -17.30 -0.44
N LYS A 134 3.89 -16.36 -1.14
CA LYS A 134 4.07 -14.91 -0.99
C LYS A 134 2.88 -14.29 -0.27
N GLU A 135 3.17 -13.44 0.71
CA GLU A 135 2.14 -12.73 1.48
C GLU A 135 1.25 -11.88 0.56
N GLY A 136 -0.07 -12.01 0.74
CA GLY A 136 -1.09 -11.18 0.09
C GLY A 136 -1.15 -9.77 0.68
N LYS A 137 -2.12 -8.96 0.22
CA LYS A 137 -2.21 -7.55 0.59
C LYS A 137 -3.14 -7.28 1.78
N HIS A 138 -4.41 -7.63 1.62
CA HIS A 138 -5.47 -7.33 2.60
C HIS A 138 -6.52 -8.44 2.55
N ILE A 139 -7.07 -8.76 3.71
CA ILE A 139 -8.34 -9.49 3.83
C ILE A 139 -9.47 -8.45 3.87
N TYR A 140 -10.55 -8.70 3.16
CA TYR A 140 -11.73 -7.86 3.15
C TYR A 140 -12.93 -8.58 3.76
N PHE A 141 -13.60 -7.89 4.69
CA PHE A 141 -14.88 -8.31 5.25
C PHE A 141 -15.93 -7.22 5.06
N THR A 142 -17.19 -7.63 4.93
CA THR A 142 -18.33 -6.73 4.89
C THR A 142 -19.01 -6.65 6.26
N PRO A 143 -19.65 -5.52 6.60
CA PRO A 143 -20.51 -5.43 7.78
C PRO A 143 -21.64 -6.47 7.75
N ASP A 144 -22.18 -6.81 6.58
CA ASP A 144 -23.22 -7.83 6.44
C ASP A 144 -22.72 -9.21 6.88
N PHE A 145 -21.54 -9.64 6.39
CA PHE A 145 -20.89 -10.86 6.86
C PHE A 145 -20.68 -10.88 8.39
N LEU A 146 -20.26 -9.75 8.96
CA LEU A 146 -19.94 -9.66 10.39
C LEU A 146 -21.18 -9.54 11.29
N LEU A 147 -22.31 -9.04 10.79
CA LEU A 147 -23.50 -8.72 11.60
C LEU A 147 -24.67 -9.68 11.35
N ASN A 148 -24.72 -10.36 10.22
CA ASN A 148 -25.82 -11.26 9.84
C ASN A 148 -25.46 -12.71 10.17
N ASP A 149 -26.08 -13.27 11.21
CA ASP A 149 -25.84 -14.65 11.65
C ASP A 149 -26.41 -15.70 10.70
N ASP A 150 -27.38 -15.36 9.85
CA ASP A 150 -27.95 -16.30 8.88
C ASP A 150 -26.91 -16.74 7.85
N LEU A 151 -25.90 -15.92 7.58
CA LEU A 151 -24.80 -16.23 6.67
C LEU A 151 -23.88 -17.35 7.20
N THR A 152 -23.88 -17.61 8.50
CA THR A 152 -23.09 -18.70 9.10
C THR A 152 -23.58 -20.08 8.64
N ALA A 153 -24.82 -20.21 8.17
CA ALA A 153 -25.33 -21.46 7.61
C ALA A 153 -24.63 -21.83 6.29
N GLY A 154 -24.22 -20.84 5.49
CA GLY A 154 -23.51 -21.04 4.23
C GLY A 154 -21.99 -21.07 4.42
N TYR A 155 -21.45 -20.02 5.06
CA TYR A 155 -20.00 -19.85 5.24
C TYR A 155 -19.40 -20.71 6.35
N GLY A 156 -20.23 -21.15 7.29
CA GLY A 156 -19.77 -21.68 8.57
C GLY A 156 -19.38 -20.58 9.56
N PRO A 157 -18.77 -20.98 10.69
CA PRO A 157 -18.32 -20.04 11.72
C PRO A 157 -17.30 -19.02 11.19
N ARG A 158 -17.47 -17.75 11.60
CA ARG A 158 -16.67 -16.63 11.09
C ARG A 158 -15.18 -16.80 11.38
N GLY A 159 -14.80 -17.37 12.53
CA GLY A 159 -13.40 -17.63 12.85
C GLY A 159 -12.73 -18.61 11.89
N ARG A 160 -13.47 -19.57 11.34
CA ARG A 160 -12.95 -20.51 10.34
C ARG A 160 -12.73 -19.86 8.99
N VAL A 161 -13.68 -19.01 8.56
CA VAL A 161 -13.53 -18.19 7.35
C VAL A 161 -12.31 -17.27 7.49
N PHE A 162 -12.13 -16.66 8.66
CA PHE A 162 -10.95 -15.84 8.92
C PHE A 162 -9.64 -16.63 8.77
N VAL A 163 -9.59 -17.90 9.22
CA VAL A 163 -8.38 -18.73 9.06
C VAL A 163 -8.13 -19.13 7.61
N HIS A 164 -9.19 -19.37 6.83
CA HIS A 164 -9.10 -19.60 5.39
C HIS A 164 -8.48 -18.38 4.69
N GLU A 165 -9.03 -17.18 4.91
CA GLU A 165 -8.50 -15.93 4.37
C GLU A 165 -7.10 -15.59 4.92
N TRP A 166 -6.84 -15.89 6.18
CA TRP A 166 -5.52 -15.70 6.78
C TRP A 166 -4.46 -16.57 6.09
N ALA A 167 -4.81 -17.77 5.62
CA ALA A 167 -3.88 -18.62 4.90
C ALA A 167 -3.51 -18.03 3.53
N HIS A 168 -4.49 -17.48 2.80
CA HIS A 168 -4.25 -16.69 1.59
C HIS A 168 -3.34 -15.51 1.86
N LEU A 169 -3.65 -14.72 2.91
CA LEU A 169 -2.91 -13.52 3.24
C LEU A 169 -1.48 -13.87 3.67
N ARG A 170 -1.31 -14.68 4.71
CA ARG A 170 -0.03 -14.83 5.39
C ARG A 170 0.95 -15.74 4.64
N TRP A 171 0.43 -16.82 4.06
CA TRP A 171 1.28 -17.87 3.47
C TRP A 171 1.18 -17.96 1.95
N GLY A 172 0.30 -17.18 1.31
CA GLY A 172 0.19 -17.18 -0.14
C GLY A 172 -0.20 -18.54 -0.72
N VAL A 173 -1.04 -19.29 0.00
CA VAL A 173 -1.69 -20.49 -0.52
C VAL A 173 -2.96 -20.13 -1.30
N PHE A 174 -3.49 -21.05 -2.09
CA PHE A 174 -4.67 -20.83 -2.91
C PHE A 174 -5.76 -21.85 -2.62
N ASP A 175 -6.95 -21.59 -3.16
CA ASP A 175 -8.08 -22.48 -3.05
C ASP A 175 -7.82 -23.84 -3.66
N GLU A 176 -8.32 -24.86 -2.97
CA GLU A 176 -8.27 -26.25 -3.39
C GLU A 176 -9.57 -26.71 -4.06
N TYR A 177 -10.55 -25.81 -4.19
CA TYR A 177 -11.71 -25.91 -5.09
C TYR A 177 -11.49 -25.10 -6.38
N ASN A 178 -12.40 -25.24 -7.35
CA ASN A 178 -12.39 -24.43 -8.57
C ASN A 178 -13.83 -24.25 -9.09
N ASN A 179 -14.31 -23.01 -9.17
CA ASN A 179 -15.68 -22.72 -9.61
C ASN A 179 -15.88 -22.88 -11.13
N GLU A 180 -14.83 -22.69 -11.94
CA GLU A 180 -14.88 -22.87 -13.40
C GLU A 180 -14.72 -24.35 -13.81
N LYS A 181 -13.91 -25.08 -13.04
CA LYS A 181 -13.69 -26.52 -13.21
C LYS A 181 -13.99 -27.26 -11.90
N PRO A 182 -15.26 -27.31 -11.46
CA PRO A 182 -15.65 -27.97 -10.21
C PRO A 182 -15.44 -29.48 -10.26
N PHE A 183 -15.29 -30.03 -11.46
CA PHE A 183 -15.07 -31.45 -11.70
C PHE A 183 -14.03 -31.70 -12.78
N TYR A 184 -13.45 -32.89 -12.75
CA TYR A 184 -12.49 -33.34 -13.75
C TYR A 184 -12.51 -34.86 -13.91
N ILE A 185 -11.85 -35.36 -14.96
CA ILE A 185 -11.65 -36.79 -15.19
C ILE A 185 -10.23 -37.14 -14.76
N ASN A 186 -10.11 -38.04 -13.79
CA ASN A 186 -8.82 -38.50 -13.26
C ASN A 186 -8.09 -39.46 -14.23
N GLY A 187 -6.87 -39.85 -13.89
CA GLY A 187 -6.05 -40.80 -14.66
C GLY A 187 -6.69 -42.18 -14.86
N GLN A 188 -7.65 -42.57 -14.01
CA GLN A 188 -8.42 -43.82 -14.11
C GLN A 188 -9.74 -43.64 -14.89
N ASN A 189 -9.93 -42.50 -15.54
CA ASN A 189 -11.11 -42.18 -16.35
C ASN A 189 -12.40 -42.17 -15.52
N GLN A 190 -12.30 -41.78 -14.25
CA GLN A 190 -13.39 -41.57 -13.31
C GLN A 190 -13.61 -40.08 -13.11
N ILE A 191 -14.86 -39.71 -12.82
CA ILE A 191 -15.22 -38.33 -12.55
C ILE A 191 -14.98 -38.03 -11.08
N GLU A 192 -14.21 -36.97 -10.84
CA GLU A 192 -13.85 -36.50 -9.51
C GLU A 192 -14.23 -35.03 -9.33
N VAL A 193 -14.50 -34.66 -8.07
CA VAL A 193 -14.67 -33.26 -7.68
C VAL A 193 -13.30 -32.64 -7.52
N THR A 194 -13.14 -31.40 -7.98
CA THR A 194 -11.92 -30.63 -7.77
C THR A 194 -11.80 -30.26 -6.31
N ARG A 195 -10.96 -31.01 -5.58
CA ARG A 195 -10.70 -30.88 -4.15
C ARG A 195 -9.36 -31.50 -3.78
N CYS A 196 -8.79 -31.08 -2.65
CA CYS A 196 -7.63 -31.77 -2.08
C CYS A 196 -8.02 -33.19 -1.63
N SER A 197 -8.86 -33.33 -0.61
CA SER A 197 -9.17 -34.65 -0.04
C SER A 197 -10.31 -35.32 -0.81
N SER A 198 -10.02 -36.45 -1.44
CA SER A 198 -11.02 -37.33 -2.08
C SER A 198 -11.99 -37.96 -1.08
N ASP A 199 -11.69 -37.91 0.23
CA ASP A 199 -12.48 -38.55 1.28
C ASP A 199 -13.70 -37.74 1.70
N ILE A 200 -13.80 -36.46 1.29
CA ILE A 200 -15.03 -35.70 1.48
C ILE A 200 -16.14 -36.39 0.68
N THR A 201 -17.31 -36.62 1.27
CA THR A 201 -18.41 -37.30 0.57
C THR A 201 -19.53 -36.34 0.22
N GLY A 202 -20.33 -36.66 -0.79
CA GLY A 202 -21.43 -35.79 -1.20
C GLY A 202 -22.25 -36.41 -2.31
N VAL A 203 -23.24 -35.65 -2.78
CA VAL A 203 -24.16 -36.05 -3.83
C VAL A 203 -24.16 -35.03 -4.96
N PHE A 204 -24.31 -35.53 -6.18
CA PHE A 204 -24.46 -34.67 -7.35
C PHE A 204 -25.94 -34.31 -7.55
N VAL A 205 -26.22 -33.03 -7.80
CA VAL A 205 -27.58 -32.49 -8.00
C VAL A 205 -27.64 -31.61 -9.24
N CYS A 206 -28.84 -31.43 -9.81
CA CYS A 206 -29.09 -30.55 -10.95
C CYS A 206 -29.71 -29.22 -10.50
N GLU A 207 -29.35 -28.11 -11.14
CA GLU A 207 -29.74 -26.73 -10.78
C GLU A 207 -31.26 -26.48 -10.69
N LYS A 208 -32.10 -27.29 -11.36
CA LYS A 208 -33.57 -27.15 -11.42
C LYS A 208 -34.35 -28.25 -10.66
N GLY A 209 -33.72 -28.96 -9.73
CA GLY A 209 -34.34 -30.03 -8.92
C GLY A 209 -33.72 -31.42 -9.13
N PRO A 210 -34.35 -32.50 -8.64
CA PRO A 210 -33.82 -33.86 -8.84
C PRO A 210 -33.73 -34.17 -10.33
N CYS A 211 -32.54 -34.62 -10.77
CA CYS A 211 -32.26 -34.88 -12.18
C CYS A 211 -33.29 -35.88 -12.77
N PRO A 212 -33.88 -35.63 -13.96
CA PRO A 212 -34.90 -36.51 -14.56
C PRO A 212 -34.40 -37.91 -14.96
N GLN A 213 -33.11 -38.19 -14.81
CA GLN A 213 -32.48 -39.51 -14.88
C GLN A 213 -31.42 -39.57 -13.77
N GLU A 214 -31.22 -40.74 -13.17
CA GLU A 214 -30.57 -40.98 -11.86
C GLU A 214 -29.17 -40.42 -11.61
N ASN A 215 -28.50 -39.71 -12.52
CA ASN A 215 -27.26 -39.00 -12.23
C ASN A 215 -27.08 -37.82 -13.20
N CYS A 216 -26.66 -36.65 -12.69
CA CYS A 216 -26.23 -35.52 -13.54
C CYS A 216 -25.02 -35.87 -14.44
N ILE A 217 -24.39 -37.01 -14.15
CA ILE A 217 -23.29 -37.61 -14.87
C ILE A 217 -23.88 -38.69 -15.80
N THR A 218 -23.97 -38.39 -17.09
CA THR A 218 -24.39 -39.38 -18.10
C THR A 218 -23.22 -39.68 -19.01
N SER A 219 -22.81 -40.96 -19.11
CA SER A 219 -21.79 -41.41 -20.08
C SER A 219 -20.47 -40.61 -20.06
N LYS A 220 -20.00 -40.22 -18.86
CA LYS A 220 -18.78 -39.41 -18.64
C LYS A 220 -18.82 -37.97 -19.19
N LEU A 221 -20.00 -37.49 -19.55
CA LEU A 221 -20.25 -36.10 -19.94
C LEU A 221 -21.04 -35.39 -18.83
N PHE A 222 -20.60 -34.17 -18.52
CA PHE A 222 -21.28 -33.28 -17.58
C PHE A 222 -22.49 -32.62 -18.25
N GLN A 223 -23.65 -32.73 -17.62
CA GLN A 223 -24.77 -31.86 -17.95
C GLN A 223 -24.53 -30.48 -17.35
N GLU A 224 -24.82 -29.44 -18.13
CA GLU A 224 -24.81 -28.05 -17.67
C GLU A 224 -25.75 -27.90 -16.46
N GLY A 225 -25.28 -27.27 -15.39
CA GLY A 225 -26.03 -27.11 -14.14
C GLY A 225 -25.90 -28.28 -13.14
N CYS A 226 -24.91 -29.18 -13.28
CA CYS A 226 -24.60 -30.13 -12.21
C CYS A 226 -23.77 -29.48 -11.09
N LEU A 227 -24.16 -29.73 -9.83
CA LEU A 227 -23.50 -29.26 -8.61
C LEU A 227 -23.16 -30.44 -7.71
N PHE A 228 -22.11 -30.31 -6.89
CA PHE A 228 -21.78 -31.29 -5.87
C PHE A 228 -22.09 -30.71 -4.49
N LEU A 229 -23.05 -31.33 -3.81
CA LEU A 229 -23.42 -31.00 -2.44
C LEU A 229 -22.72 -31.96 -1.50
N TYR A 230 -21.77 -31.45 -0.73
CA TYR A 230 -21.11 -32.22 0.31
C TYR A 230 -22.11 -32.59 1.41
N ASN A 231 -21.94 -33.77 2.01
CA ASN A 231 -22.71 -34.15 3.20
C ASN A 231 -22.35 -33.21 4.35
N SER A 232 -23.34 -32.76 5.11
CA SER A 232 -23.11 -31.88 6.28
C SER A 232 -22.36 -32.58 7.41
N MET A 233 -22.50 -33.91 7.51
CA MET A 233 -21.70 -34.75 8.42
C MET A 233 -20.61 -35.45 7.62
N GLN A 234 -19.36 -35.23 8.05
CA GLN A 234 -18.15 -35.79 7.46
C GLN A 234 -17.24 -36.31 8.58
N ASN A 235 -16.41 -37.30 8.27
CA ASN A 235 -15.32 -37.74 9.16
C ASN A 235 -13.96 -37.16 8.73
N THR A 236 -13.91 -36.57 7.54
CA THR A 236 -12.68 -36.05 6.93
C THR A 236 -12.28 -34.73 7.57
N THR A 237 -11.01 -34.62 7.97
CA THR A 237 -10.47 -33.45 8.66
C THR A 237 -9.84 -32.41 7.73
N SER A 238 -9.61 -32.76 6.47
CA SER A 238 -8.95 -31.92 5.47
C SER A 238 -9.90 -31.68 4.27
N SER A 239 -9.95 -30.49 3.67
CA SER A 239 -9.02 -29.37 3.80
C SER A 239 -9.72 -28.03 4.05
N ILE A 240 -9.12 -27.19 4.90
CA ILE A 240 -9.54 -25.81 5.17
C ILE A 240 -9.62 -24.98 3.89
N MET A 241 -8.70 -25.17 2.93
CA MET A 241 -8.69 -24.44 1.65
C MET A 241 -9.69 -25.00 0.62
N PHE A 242 -10.46 -26.03 0.99
CA PHE A 242 -11.56 -26.55 0.17
C PHE A 242 -12.92 -26.20 0.77
N MET A 243 -13.14 -26.47 2.05
CA MET A 243 -14.46 -26.28 2.68
C MET A 243 -14.35 -26.11 4.20
N GLN A 244 -14.03 -24.89 4.64
CA GLN A 244 -13.90 -24.50 6.06
C GLN A 244 -15.22 -24.55 6.85
N SER A 245 -16.36 -24.53 6.15
CA SER A 245 -17.70 -24.54 6.76
C SER A 245 -18.05 -25.88 7.45
N LEU A 246 -17.41 -26.97 7.02
CA LEU A 246 -17.63 -28.31 7.57
C LEU A 246 -17.03 -28.46 8.96
N SER A 247 -17.84 -28.85 9.95
CA SER A 247 -17.42 -28.94 11.36
C SER A 247 -16.23 -29.89 11.59
N SER A 248 -16.13 -30.97 10.83
CA SER A 248 -15.03 -31.95 10.88
C SER A 248 -13.70 -31.42 10.32
N VAL A 249 -13.74 -30.44 9.42
CA VAL A 249 -12.55 -29.90 8.77
C VAL A 249 -11.80 -29.03 9.78
N VAL A 250 -10.60 -29.47 10.14
CA VAL A 250 -9.72 -28.85 11.15
C VAL A 250 -8.26 -28.83 10.72
N GLU A 251 -7.93 -29.33 9.52
CA GLU A 251 -6.56 -29.45 9.01
C GLU A 251 -6.41 -28.87 7.59
N PHE A 252 -5.24 -28.33 7.31
CA PHE A 252 -4.81 -28.03 5.94
C PHE A 252 -4.46 -29.32 5.18
N CYS A 253 -4.56 -29.27 3.86
CA CYS A 253 -4.18 -30.37 2.99
C CYS A 253 -2.69 -30.70 3.11
N ASN A 254 -2.38 -31.95 3.41
CA ASN A 254 -1.01 -32.43 3.57
C ASN A 254 -0.68 -33.50 2.51
N ALA A 255 0.57 -33.91 2.42
CA ALA A 255 1.02 -34.91 1.45
C ALA A 255 0.22 -36.23 1.41
N SER A 256 -0.45 -36.63 2.50
CA SER A 256 -1.28 -37.84 2.55
C SER A 256 -2.72 -37.63 2.06
N THR A 257 -3.26 -36.41 2.17
CA THR A 257 -4.61 -36.07 1.72
C THR A 257 -4.62 -35.37 0.37
N HIS A 258 -3.46 -34.95 -0.14
CA HIS A 258 -3.32 -34.11 -1.31
C HIS A 258 -3.55 -34.86 -2.62
N ASN A 259 -4.38 -34.25 -3.48
CA ASN A 259 -4.69 -34.73 -4.81
C ASN A 259 -4.06 -33.81 -5.86
N GLN A 260 -2.96 -34.27 -6.46
CA GLN A 260 -2.20 -33.51 -7.47
C GLN A 260 -2.90 -33.44 -8.84
N GLU A 261 -3.85 -34.34 -9.11
CA GLU A 261 -4.59 -34.33 -10.38
C GLU A 261 -5.70 -33.29 -10.41
N ALA A 262 -6.16 -32.82 -9.25
CA ALA A 262 -7.24 -31.84 -9.14
C ALA A 262 -6.84 -30.52 -9.81
N PRO A 263 -7.62 -29.98 -10.75
CA PRO A 263 -7.32 -28.72 -11.45
C PRO A 263 -7.68 -27.50 -10.60
N ASN A 264 -7.30 -27.48 -9.32
CA ASN A 264 -7.47 -26.34 -8.43
C ASN A 264 -6.30 -25.34 -8.58
N ARG A 265 -6.48 -24.15 -8.01
CA ARG A 265 -5.52 -23.06 -8.16
C ARG A 265 -4.24 -23.32 -7.39
N GLN A 266 -4.34 -23.95 -6.21
CA GLN A 266 -3.17 -24.38 -5.43
C GLN A 266 -2.22 -25.23 -6.29
N ASN A 267 -2.73 -26.25 -6.98
CA ASN A 267 -1.92 -27.12 -7.84
C ASN A 267 -1.28 -26.36 -9.00
N GLN A 268 -2.06 -25.49 -9.66
CA GLN A 268 -1.61 -24.71 -10.81
C GLN A 268 -0.48 -23.73 -10.47
N VAL A 269 -0.57 -23.04 -9.33
CA VAL A 269 0.36 -21.96 -8.98
C VAL A 269 1.49 -22.43 -8.06
N CYS A 270 1.24 -23.41 -7.19
CA CYS A 270 2.20 -23.91 -6.21
C CYS A 270 2.97 -25.17 -6.67
N SER A 271 3.09 -25.41 -7.98
CA SER A 271 3.83 -26.57 -8.52
C SER A 271 3.37 -27.91 -7.93
N LEU A 272 2.05 -28.12 -7.85
CA LEU A 272 1.43 -29.35 -7.32
C LEU A 272 1.77 -29.67 -5.85
N ARG A 273 2.13 -28.65 -5.07
CA ARG A 273 2.38 -28.79 -3.62
C ARG A 273 1.09 -28.61 -2.84
N SER A 274 0.96 -29.38 -1.76
CA SER A 274 -0.16 -29.21 -0.84
C SER A 274 -0.08 -27.89 -0.09
N THR A 275 -1.23 -27.40 0.40
CA THR A 275 -1.28 -26.17 1.19
C THR A 275 -0.41 -26.26 2.45
N TRP A 276 -0.44 -27.39 3.17
CA TRP A 276 0.41 -27.62 4.34
C TRP A 276 1.90 -27.58 4.02
N ASP A 277 2.34 -28.14 2.89
CA ASP A 277 3.76 -28.12 2.51
C ASP A 277 4.26 -26.68 2.32
N VAL A 278 3.46 -25.83 1.67
CA VAL A 278 3.78 -24.40 1.49
C VAL A 278 3.82 -23.68 2.85
N ILE A 279 2.83 -23.94 3.70
CA ILE A 279 2.72 -23.33 5.04
C ILE A 279 3.90 -23.74 5.92
N SER A 280 4.27 -25.02 5.95
CA SER A 280 5.34 -25.53 6.81
C SER A 280 6.74 -25.08 6.39
N ASP A 281 6.91 -24.72 5.12
CA ASP A 281 8.16 -24.16 4.58
C ASP A 281 8.24 -22.64 4.75
N SER A 282 7.20 -21.99 5.27
CA SER A 282 7.22 -20.56 5.51
C SER A 282 8.15 -20.18 6.68
N THR A 283 8.61 -18.93 6.68
CA THR A 283 9.47 -18.37 7.74
C THR A 283 8.85 -18.47 9.13
N ASP A 284 7.51 -18.52 9.21
CA ASP A 284 6.76 -18.63 10.45
C ASP A 284 7.00 -19.98 11.14
N PHE A 285 7.15 -21.06 10.37
CA PHE A 285 7.26 -22.43 10.90
C PHE A 285 8.70 -22.87 11.15
N HIS A 286 9.68 -22.23 10.49
CA HIS A 286 11.10 -22.42 10.80
C HIS A 286 11.45 -22.03 12.25
N HIS A 287 10.70 -21.08 12.83
CA HIS A 287 10.99 -20.53 14.18
C HIS A 287 9.89 -20.81 15.22
N SER A 288 8.85 -21.56 14.87
CA SER A 288 7.69 -21.82 15.75
C SER A 288 7.47 -23.32 15.96
N PRO A 289 8.19 -23.95 16.93
CA PRO A 289 7.96 -25.35 17.27
C PRO A 289 6.55 -25.55 17.86
N PRO A 290 5.96 -26.76 17.82
CA PRO A 290 4.68 -27.00 18.48
C PRO A 290 4.76 -26.69 19.98
N MET A 291 3.73 -26.05 20.53
CA MET A 291 3.65 -25.81 21.98
C MET A 291 3.54 -27.15 22.73
N ASN A 292 4.33 -27.26 23.79
CA ASN A 292 4.29 -28.42 24.68
C ASN A 292 3.03 -28.38 25.55
N GLY A 293 2.42 -29.54 25.77
CA GLY A 293 1.25 -29.70 26.66
C GLY A 293 -0.11 -29.77 25.95
N THR A 294 -1.16 -29.80 26.76
CA THR A 294 -2.56 -29.87 26.32
C THR A 294 -3.31 -28.56 26.51
N GLU A 295 -2.64 -27.52 27.01
CA GLU A 295 -3.24 -26.22 27.26
C GLU A 295 -3.54 -25.49 25.94
N LEU A 296 -4.65 -24.74 25.93
CA LEU A 296 -5.01 -23.85 24.83
C LEU A 296 -4.21 -22.54 24.91
N PRO A 297 -3.94 -21.88 23.79
CA PRO A 297 -3.29 -20.58 23.80
C PRO A 297 -4.18 -19.55 24.52
N PRO A 298 -3.60 -18.49 25.11
CA PRO A 298 -4.39 -17.42 25.67
C PRO A 298 -5.23 -16.72 24.58
N PRO A 299 -6.44 -16.21 24.91
CA PRO A 299 -7.22 -15.43 23.96
C PRO A 299 -6.48 -14.15 23.55
N PRO A 300 -6.69 -13.66 22.32
CA PRO A 300 -6.05 -12.45 21.83
C PRO A 300 -6.42 -11.22 22.68
N THR A 301 -5.46 -10.33 22.85
CA THR A 301 -5.67 -9.01 23.44
C THR A 301 -6.05 -8.02 22.35
N PHE A 302 -6.99 -7.12 22.66
CA PHE A 302 -7.51 -6.13 21.71
C PHE A 302 -7.25 -4.71 22.21
N SER A 303 -6.69 -3.88 21.34
CA SER A 303 -6.62 -2.44 21.52
C SER A 303 -7.48 -1.74 20.48
N LEU A 304 -8.28 -0.76 20.92
CA LEU A 304 -9.12 0.06 20.05
C LEU A 304 -8.42 1.41 19.89
N VAL A 305 -8.05 1.74 18.66
CA VAL A 305 -7.38 3.00 18.32
C VAL A 305 -8.27 3.82 17.41
N GLN A 306 -8.33 5.13 17.62
CA GLN A 306 -9.05 6.04 16.73
C GLN A 306 -8.14 7.18 16.31
N ALA A 307 -8.24 7.58 15.05
CA ALA A 307 -7.52 8.73 14.54
C ALA A 307 -7.99 10.00 15.29
N GLY A 308 -7.04 10.75 15.85
CA GLY A 308 -7.28 12.06 16.45
C GLY A 308 -6.95 13.19 15.48
N ASP A 309 -6.66 14.37 16.03
CA ASP A 309 -6.17 15.52 15.24
C ASP A 309 -4.89 15.16 14.48
N LYS A 310 -4.89 15.43 13.17
CA LYS A 310 -3.78 15.11 12.29
C LYS A 310 -2.69 16.17 12.42
N VAL A 311 -1.46 15.70 12.62
CA VAL A 311 -0.28 16.56 12.69
C VAL A 311 0.68 16.15 11.58
N VAL A 312 0.99 17.09 10.69
CA VAL A 312 1.99 16.94 9.63
C VAL A 312 3.10 17.95 9.85
N CYS A 313 4.36 17.53 9.75
CA CYS A 313 5.50 18.43 9.79
C CYS A 313 6.38 18.25 8.56
N LEU A 314 6.56 19.33 7.80
CA LEU A 314 7.52 19.38 6.69
C LEU A 314 8.92 19.61 7.26
N VAL A 315 9.87 18.72 6.95
CA VAL A 315 11.28 18.81 7.37
C VAL A 315 12.14 18.96 6.11
N LEU A 316 12.51 20.19 5.82
CA LEU A 316 13.01 20.62 4.51
C LEU A 316 14.52 20.91 4.54
N ASP A 317 15.29 20.17 3.75
CA ASP A 317 16.72 20.43 3.56
C ASP A 317 16.93 21.76 2.82
N VAL A 318 17.78 22.62 3.38
CA VAL A 318 18.22 23.89 2.78
C VAL A 318 19.74 23.99 2.68
N SER A 319 20.44 22.85 2.75
CA SER A 319 21.90 22.77 2.58
C SER A 319 22.35 23.20 1.18
N SER A 320 23.63 23.57 1.04
CA SER A 320 24.20 23.98 -0.25
C SER A 320 23.98 22.99 -1.40
N LYS A 321 23.81 21.69 -1.12
CA LYS A 321 23.48 20.64 -2.10
C LYS A 321 22.11 20.81 -2.76
N MET A 322 21.21 21.56 -2.13
CA MET A 322 19.90 21.88 -2.69
C MET A 322 19.98 22.92 -3.81
N ALA A 323 21.10 23.64 -3.95
CA ALA A 323 21.33 24.55 -5.07
C ALA A 323 21.66 23.83 -6.39
N GLU A 324 22.03 22.55 -6.33
CA GLU A 324 22.33 21.74 -7.52
C GLU A 324 21.03 21.32 -8.24
N ALA A 325 21.07 21.22 -9.57
CA ALA A 325 20.00 20.65 -10.41
C ALA A 325 18.57 21.15 -10.08
N ASP A 326 18.43 22.43 -9.73
CA ASP A 326 17.16 23.06 -9.31
C ASP A 326 16.42 22.30 -8.19
N ARG A 327 17.10 21.51 -7.36
CA ARG A 327 16.48 20.71 -6.29
C ARG A 327 15.66 21.58 -5.35
N PHE A 328 16.20 22.72 -4.93
CA PHE A 328 15.53 23.65 -4.03
C PHE A 328 14.26 24.26 -4.64
N LEU A 329 14.32 24.70 -5.90
CA LEU A 329 13.13 25.23 -6.59
C LEU A 329 12.04 24.18 -6.71
N ARG A 330 12.41 22.95 -7.12
CA ARG A 330 11.46 21.83 -7.19
C ARG A 330 10.85 21.54 -5.84
N LEU A 331 11.65 21.61 -4.76
CA LEU A 331 11.16 21.43 -3.39
C LEU A 331 10.12 22.47 -3.02
N GLN A 332 10.40 23.75 -3.31
CA GLN A 332 9.44 24.82 -3.02
C GLN A 332 8.14 24.65 -3.83
N GLN A 333 8.23 24.30 -5.11
CA GLN A 333 7.07 24.02 -5.97
C GLN A 333 6.22 22.87 -5.44
N ALA A 334 6.86 21.75 -5.08
CA ALA A 334 6.16 20.57 -4.57
C ALA A 334 5.58 20.79 -3.17
N ALA A 335 6.28 21.53 -2.29
CA ALA A 335 5.78 21.89 -0.98
C ALA A 335 4.60 22.88 -1.07
N GLU A 336 4.65 23.87 -1.96
CA GLU A 336 3.50 24.74 -2.24
C GLU A 336 2.29 23.93 -2.71
N PHE A 337 2.50 23.03 -3.67
CA PHE A 337 1.45 22.14 -4.14
C PHE A 337 0.87 21.27 -3.03
N TYR A 338 1.72 20.68 -2.18
CA TYR A 338 1.28 19.87 -1.06
C TYR A 338 0.40 20.67 -0.08
N LEU A 339 0.86 21.85 0.33
CA LEU A 339 0.14 22.73 1.26
C LEU A 339 -1.16 23.28 0.67
N MET A 340 -1.17 23.62 -0.62
CA MET A 340 -2.34 24.20 -1.27
C MET A 340 -3.38 23.15 -1.66
N GLN A 341 -2.96 21.95 -2.07
CA GLN A 341 -3.83 20.97 -2.73
C GLN A 341 -3.95 19.63 -2.00
N ILE A 342 -2.90 19.12 -1.36
CA ILE A 342 -2.91 17.74 -0.83
C ILE A 342 -3.37 17.71 0.62
N VAL A 343 -2.86 18.61 1.47
CA VAL A 343 -3.19 18.64 2.90
C VAL A 343 -4.71 18.79 3.09
N GLU A 344 -5.31 17.88 3.86
CA GLU A 344 -6.73 17.90 4.18
C GLU A 344 -7.06 19.00 5.21
N SER A 345 -8.28 19.54 5.14
CA SER A 345 -8.80 20.45 6.13
C SER A 345 -8.76 19.85 7.54
N HIS A 346 -8.63 20.71 8.55
CA HIS A 346 -8.43 20.37 9.97
C HIS A 346 -7.09 19.72 10.34
N THR A 347 -6.18 19.54 9.38
CA THR A 347 -4.80 19.10 9.65
C THR A 347 -3.98 20.25 10.23
N PHE A 348 -3.21 19.98 11.28
CA PHE A 348 -2.20 20.89 11.83
C PHE A 348 -0.89 20.69 11.09
N VAL A 349 -0.35 21.76 10.52
CA VAL A 349 0.89 21.73 9.74
C VAL A 349 1.98 22.54 10.43
N GLY A 350 3.15 21.94 10.61
CA GLY A 350 4.38 22.60 11.01
C GLY A 350 5.41 22.60 9.89
N ILE A 351 6.30 23.59 9.87
CA ILE A 351 7.37 23.69 8.86
C ILE A 351 8.70 23.90 9.56
N VAL A 352 9.65 23.03 9.25
CA VAL A 352 11.02 23.06 9.73
C VAL A 352 11.94 23.05 8.52
N SER A 353 12.99 23.88 8.55
CA SER A 353 14.11 23.78 7.61
C SER A 353 15.38 23.37 8.33
N PHE A 354 16.30 22.71 7.65
CA PHE A 354 17.57 22.33 8.26
C PHE A 354 18.76 22.37 7.30
N ASN A 355 19.92 22.62 7.87
CA ASN A 355 21.25 22.44 7.29
C ASN A 355 22.13 21.78 8.37
N SER A 356 23.25 22.39 8.77
CA SER A 356 24.00 22.04 9.99
C SER A 356 23.15 22.15 11.27
N LYS A 357 22.08 22.94 11.28
CA LYS A 357 21.12 23.09 12.39
C LYS A 357 19.68 23.07 11.89
N GLY A 358 18.74 22.70 12.77
CA GLY A 358 17.31 22.80 12.50
C GLY A 358 16.72 24.14 12.95
N GLU A 359 15.87 24.73 12.11
CA GLU A 359 15.14 25.97 12.34
C GLU A 359 13.64 25.76 12.16
N ILE A 360 12.83 26.15 13.15
CA ILE A 360 11.37 26.12 13.05
C ILE A 360 10.92 27.35 12.26
N ARG A 361 10.37 27.14 11.07
CA ARG A 361 9.82 28.19 10.20
C ARG A 361 8.38 28.53 10.55
N SER A 362 7.61 27.52 10.93
CA SER A 362 6.22 27.67 11.35
C SER A 362 5.91 26.67 12.46
N GLN A 363 5.26 27.16 13.53
CA GLN A 363 4.63 26.30 14.54
C GLN A 363 3.41 25.61 13.93
N LEU A 364 2.76 24.73 14.69
CA LEU A 364 1.54 24.07 14.22
C LEU A 364 0.44 25.10 13.92
N HIS A 365 0.03 25.16 12.66
CA HIS A 365 -1.09 25.96 12.18
C HIS A 365 -2.15 25.05 11.57
N GLN A 366 -3.41 25.20 11.97
CA GLN A 366 -4.50 24.38 11.46
C GLN A 366 -4.97 24.89 10.10
N VAL A 367 -5.07 23.99 9.12
CA VAL A 367 -5.60 24.32 7.78
C VAL A 367 -7.12 24.29 7.82
N SER A 368 -7.77 25.45 7.77
CA SER A 368 -9.23 25.55 7.73
C SER A 368 -9.77 26.20 6.45
N ASN A 369 -8.95 27.02 5.78
CA ASN A 369 -9.30 27.73 4.55
C ASN A 369 -8.05 28.02 3.69
N ASP A 370 -8.26 28.65 2.52
CA ASP A 370 -7.19 28.98 1.58
C ASP A 370 -6.19 30.02 2.12
N ASP A 371 -6.60 30.90 3.03
CA ASP A 371 -5.69 31.90 3.59
C ASP A 371 -4.72 31.26 4.60
N ASP A 372 -5.16 30.25 5.35
CA ASP A 372 -4.27 29.40 6.16
C ASP A 372 -3.22 28.71 5.29
N ARG A 373 -3.63 28.20 4.13
CA ARG A 373 -2.72 27.54 3.17
C ARG A 373 -1.69 28.52 2.63
N LYS A 374 -2.12 29.71 2.18
CA LYS A 374 -1.21 30.78 1.72
C LYS A 374 -0.25 31.23 2.82
N LEU A 375 -0.73 31.32 4.07
CA LEU A 375 0.10 31.64 5.22
C LEU A 375 1.19 30.60 5.41
N LEU A 376 0.86 29.30 5.37
CA LEU A 376 1.87 28.23 5.44
C LEU A 376 2.87 28.29 4.27
N VAL A 377 2.40 28.54 3.04
CA VAL A 377 3.28 28.73 1.87
C VAL A 377 4.26 29.89 2.08
N SER A 378 3.83 30.98 2.71
CA SER A 378 4.70 32.13 3.01
C SER A 378 5.83 31.82 4.01
N HIS A 379 5.72 30.72 4.78
CA HIS A 379 6.75 30.25 5.71
C HIS A 379 7.73 29.24 5.07
N LEU A 380 7.55 28.88 3.80
CA LEU A 380 8.52 28.02 3.11
C LEU A 380 9.89 28.70 3.04
N PRO A 381 10.99 27.94 3.13
CA PRO A 381 12.33 28.51 3.04
C PRO A 381 12.52 29.22 1.70
N ALA A 382 13.10 30.42 1.72
CA ALA A 382 13.28 31.25 0.53
C ALA A 382 14.68 31.13 -0.11
N THR A 383 15.68 30.66 0.64
CA THR A 383 17.08 30.62 0.22
C THR A 383 17.77 29.35 0.67
N VAL A 384 18.74 28.91 -0.11
CA VAL A 384 19.68 27.84 0.25
C VAL A 384 20.79 28.41 1.14
N SER A 385 21.25 27.64 2.12
CA SER A 385 22.38 27.98 2.97
C SER A 385 23.72 27.80 2.24
N ALA A 386 24.70 28.63 2.60
CA ALA A 386 26.09 28.45 2.16
C ALA A 386 26.80 27.30 2.90
N ASP A 387 26.20 26.77 3.97
CA ASP A 387 26.80 25.69 4.75
C ASP A 387 26.82 24.37 3.96
N ALA A 388 27.97 23.72 3.97
CA ALA A 388 28.17 22.41 3.36
C ALA A 388 27.69 21.25 4.26
N GLU A 389 27.74 21.45 5.59
CA GLU A 389 27.31 20.45 6.55
C GLU A 389 25.79 20.37 6.63
N THR A 390 25.28 19.14 6.71
CA THR A 390 23.85 18.82 6.80
C THR A 390 23.62 17.87 7.97
N SER A 391 22.61 18.15 8.80
CA SER A 391 22.23 17.35 9.95
C SER A 391 20.72 17.06 9.91
N ILE A 392 20.38 15.91 9.35
CA ILE A 392 19.02 15.37 9.27
C ILE A 392 18.46 15.18 10.68
N CYS A 393 19.28 14.69 11.60
CA CYS A 393 18.90 14.54 13.01
C CYS A 393 18.46 15.86 13.64
N SER A 394 19.14 16.97 13.35
CA SER A 394 18.76 18.30 13.85
C SER A 394 17.41 18.76 13.29
N GLY A 395 17.16 18.49 12.01
CA GLY A 395 15.87 18.75 11.37
C GLY A 395 14.74 17.93 12.01
N LEU A 396 14.93 16.62 12.14
CA LEU A 396 13.94 15.72 12.76
C LEU A 396 13.66 16.08 14.22
N GLN A 397 14.68 16.44 15.00
CA GLN A 397 14.51 16.87 16.39
C GLN A 397 13.60 18.11 16.49
N ARG A 398 13.79 19.10 15.62
CA ARG A 398 12.89 20.27 15.57
C ARG A 398 11.51 19.91 15.06
N GLY A 399 11.41 18.98 14.12
CA GLY A 399 10.12 18.44 13.65
C GLY A 399 9.31 17.83 14.80
N PHE A 400 9.95 17.03 15.66
CA PHE A 400 9.30 16.49 16.85
C PHE A 400 8.93 17.57 17.87
N GLU A 401 9.80 18.55 18.10
CA GLU A 401 9.50 19.66 19.00
C GLU A 401 8.22 20.41 18.56
N VAL A 402 8.04 20.60 17.26
CA VAL A 402 6.83 21.21 16.69
C VAL A 402 5.63 20.29 16.86
N ALA A 403 5.76 19.01 16.53
CA ALA A 403 4.67 18.03 16.65
C ALA A 403 4.17 17.87 18.09
N GLU A 404 5.08 17.90 19.07
CA GLU A 404 4.78 17.79 20.50
C GLU A 404 3.97 18.97 21.05
N LYS A 405 3.88 20.11 20.33
CA LYS A 405 3.13 21.28 20.81
C LYS A 405 1.63 21.06 20.95
N LEU A 406 1.04 20.15 20.16
CA LEU A 406 -0.40 19.94 20.20
C LEU A 406 -0.84 19.13 21.42
N ASN A 407 -0.15 18.02 21.70
CA ASN A 407 -0.59 17.02 22.68
C ASN A 407 0.50 16.60 23.68
N GLY A 408 1.69 17.21 23.65
CA GLY A 408 2.84 16.82 24.46
C GLY A 408 3.58 15.57 23.97
N GLU A 409 3.07 14.90 22.93
CA GLU A 409 3.65 13.71 22.32
C GLU A 409 3.72 13.86 20.80
N ALA A 410 4.79 13.36 20.18
CA ALA A 410 4.93 13.28 18.72
C ALA A 410 4.28 12.03 18.11
N SER A 411 3.76 11.12 18.95
CA SER A 411 3.20 9.86 18.45
C SER A 411 1.93 10.12 17.64
N GLY A 412 1.78 9.46 16.48
CA GLY A 412 0.70 9.76 15.54
C GLY A 412 1.01 10.89 14.55
N ALA A 413 2.07 11.67 14.76
CA ALA A 413 2.48 12.71 13.82
C ALA A 413 3.15 12.11 12.57
N VAL A 414 3.00 12.81 11.46
CA VAL A 414 3.60 12.48 10.16
C VAL A 414 4.67 13.52 9.82
N LEU A 415 5.92 13.10 9.72
CA LEU A 415 7.02 13.96 9.27
C LEU A 415 7.34 13.64 7.81
N ILE A 416 7.47 14.66 6.97
CA ILE A 416 7.90 14.52 5.57
C ILE A 416 9.30 15.09 5.47
N LEU A 417 10.30 14.21 5.45
CA LEU A 417 11.71 14.55 5.32
C LEU A 417 12.09 14.62 3.84
N VAL A 418 12.50 15.79 3.37
CA VAL A 418 13.05 15.96 2.01
C VAL A 418 14.51 16.36 2.11
N THR A 419 15.40 15.59 1.47
CA THR A 419 16.84 15.81 1.61
C THR A 419 17.64 15.29 0.42
N SER A 420 18.78 15.93 0.17
CA SER A 420 19.83 15.42 -0.73
C SER A 420 20.63 14.24 -0.14
N GLY A 421 20.43 13.96 1.16
CA GLY A 421 20.86 12.73 1.84
C GLY A 421 22.34 12.64 2.19
N HIS A 422 23.07 13.76 2.22
CA HIS A 422 24.47 13.81 2.64
C HIS A 422 24.60 14.00 4.17
N ASP A 423 24.27 12.96 4.96
CA ASP A 423 24.44 12.97 6.42
C ASP A 423 24.94 11.61 6.94
N GLU A 424 26.27 11.50 7.09
CA GLU A 424 26.95 10.31 7.61
C GLU A 424 26.57 9.96 9.07
N HIS A 425 25.88 10.87 9.78
CA HIS A 425 25.56 10.75 11.21
C HIS A 425 24.08 10.45 11.48
N ILE A 426 23.26 10.18 10.46
CA ILE A 426 21.83 9.86 10.65
C ILE A 426 21.61 8.67 11.60
N SER A 427 22.54 7.72 11.61
CA SER A 427 22.53 6.54 12.50
C SER A 427 22.52 6.92 13.99
N SER A 428 23.06 8.09 14.36
CA SER A 428 23.18 8.55 15.75
C SER A 428 21.82 8.86 16.40
N CYS A 429 20.81 9.31 15.63
CA CYS A 429 19.49 9.64 16.16
C CYS A 429 18.41 8.61 15.81
N LEU A 430 18.74 7.55 15.07
CA LEU A 430 17.75 6.58 14.57
C LEU A 430 16.94 5.94 15.71
N LEU A 431 17.57 5.55 16.82
CA LEU A 431 16.87 4.98 17.97
C LEU A 431 15.93 6.00 18.64
N THR A 432 16.37 7.24 18.78
CA THR A 432 15.56 8.34 19.35
C THR A 432 14.39 8.69 18.46
N VAL A 433 14.58 8.64 17.15
CA VAL A 433 13.52 8.88 16.16
C VAL A 433 12.46 7.78 16.22
N LEU A 434 12.88 6.52 16.25
CA LEU A 434 11.97 5.38 16.30
C LEU A 434 11.14 5.33 17.59
N SER A 435 11.70 5.77 18.72
CA SER A 435 10.99 5.76 20.00
C SER A 435 9.88 6.82 20.10
N ARG A 436 9.82 7.81 19.19
CA ARG A 436 8.77 8.85 19.18
C ARG A 436 7.42 8.35 18.69
N GLY A 437 7.38 7.21 18.00
CA GLY A 437 6.13 6.64 17.48
C GLY A 437 5.43 7.49 16.43
N SER A 438 6.20 8.32 15.69
CA SER A 438 5.75 9.07 14.52
C SER A 438 6.01 8.27 13.24
N THR A 439 5.33 8.64 12.15
CA THR A 439 5.60 8.11 10.81
C THR A 439 6.50 9.09 10.05
N ILE A 440 7.55 8.61 9.39
CA ILE A 440 8.47 9.47 8.61
C ILE A 440 8.47 9.05 7.15
N HIS A 441 7.94 9.91 6.28
CA HIS A 441 8.13 9.77 4.85
C HIS A 441 9.47 10.38 4.44
N THR A 442 10.20 9.71 3.56
CA THR A 442 11.49 10.20 3.05
C THR A 442 11.41 10.45 1.55
N ILE A 443 11.88 11.63 1.12
CA ILE A 443 12.04 12.00 -0.28
C ILE A 443 13.53 12.31 -0.48
N ALA A 444 14.23 11.35 -1.08
CA ALA A 444 15.67 11.43 -1.37
C ALA A 444 15.91 12.09 -2.74
N LEU A 445 16.81 13.07 -2.79
CA LEU A 445 17.09 13.84 -4.01
C LEU A 445 18.47 13.52 -4.57
N GLY A 446 18.50 13.03 -5.81
CA GLY A 446 19.74 12.70 -6.51
C GLY A 446 20.43 11.44 -5.99
N ALA A 447 21.40 10.93 -6.75
CA ALA A 447 22.04 9.62 -6.52
C ALA A 447 22.98 9.55 -5.31
N SER A 448 23.09 10.61 -4.49
CA SER A 448 23.99 10.68 -3.34
C SER A 448 23.29 10.45 -1.99
N ALA A 449 22.02 10.02 -2.01
CA ALA A 449 21.25 9.84 -0.80
C ALA A 449 21.73 8.62 0.02
N ASP A 450 21.86 8.80 1.33
CA ASP A 450 22.27 7.74 2.25
C ASP A 450 21.23 6.60 2.33
N LYS A 451 21.69 5.35 2.22
CA LYS A 451 20.87 4.13 2.32
C LYS A 451 20.13 4.00 3.67
N HIS A 452 20.62 4.64 4.72
CA HIS A 452 19.96 4.68 6.03
C HIS A 452 18.64 5.47 6.00
N LEU A 453 18.43 6.36 5.01
CA LEU A 453 17.13 7.05 4.81
C LEU A 453 16.01 6.09 4.41
N GLU A 454 16.33 5.09 3.59
CA GLU A 454 15.36 4.07 3.22
C GLU A 454 14.95 3.22 4.42
N GLY A 455 15.92 2.84 5.25
CA GLY A 455 15.68 2.11 6.49
C GLY A 455 14.84 2.90 7.49
N LEU A 456 14.94 4.23 7.49
CA LEU A 456 14.17 5.10 8.39
C LEU A 456 12.68 5.10 8.05
N ALA A 457 12.33 5.32 6.78
CA ALA A 457 10.93 5.27 6.34
C ALA A 457 10.34 3.89 6.63
N GLN A 458 11.03 2.81 6.24
CA GLN A 458 10.54 1.45 6.44
C GLN A 458 10.26 1.13 7.93
N ARG A 459 11.16 1.51 8.84
CA ARG A 459 11.02 1.22 10.29
C ARG A 459 9.98 2.09 10.99
N THR A 460 9.71 3.29 10.47
CA THR A 460 8.63 4.16 10.98
C THR A 460 7.29 3.88 10.29
N GLY A 461 7.27 2.96 9.32
CA GLY A 461 6.11 2.69 8.48
C GLY A 461 5.76 3.84 7.53
N GLY A 462 6.70 4.71 7.20
CA GLY A 462 6.53 5.75 6.20
C GLY A 462 6.81 5.25 4.77
N LEU A 463 6.45 6.10 3.81
CA LEU A 463 6.73 5.91 2.39
C LEU A 463 8.14 6.43 2.07
N LYS A 464 8.80 5.78 1.12
CA LYS A 464 10.09 6.22 0.59
C LYS A 464 9.94 6.60 -0.88
N PHE A 465 10.56 7.70 -1.26
CA PHE A 465 10.57 8.20 -2.61
C PHE A 465 11.98 8.63 -3.00
N PHE A 466 12.28 8.45 -4.28
CA PHE A 466 13.49 8.92 -4.91
C PHE A 466 13.13 9.92 -6.02
N VAL A 467 13.85 11.03 -6.08
CA VAL A 467 13.67 12.05 -7.12
C VAL A 467 14.98 12.20 -7.89
N PRO A 468 15.00 11.88 -9.19
CA PRO A 468 16.21 12.04 -10.00
C PRO A 468 16.51 13.51 -10.29
N ASP A 469 17.77 13.82 -10.59
CA ASP A 469 18.21 15.15 -11.03
C ASP A 469 17.94 15.38 -12.53
N LYS A 470 16.68 15.21 -12.93
CA LYS A 470 16.20 15.47 -14.29
C LYS A 470 15.27 16.68 -14.27
N SER A 471 15.55 17.66 -15.12
CA SER A 471 14.77 18.89 -15.21
C SER A 471 13.30 18.63 -15.54
N THR A 472 13.02 17.64 -16.39
CA THR A 472 11.67 17.28 -16.86
C THR A 472 10.86 16.42 -15.87
N SER A 473 11.49 15.84 -14.85
CA SER A 473 10.82 14.93 -13.92
C SER A 473 9.84 15.67 -13.01
N ASN A 474 8.63 15.13 -12.89
CA ASN A 474 7.60 15.56 -11.92
C ASN A 474 7.65 14.76 -10.61
N SER A 475 8.60 13.85 -10.46
CA SER A 475 8.63 12.83 -9.40
C SER A 475 8.60 13.42 -7.99
N MET A 476 9.04 14.67 -7.80
CA MET A 476 8.90 15.35 -6.50
C MET A 476 7.45 15.76 -6.19
N ILE A 477 6.75 16.34 -7.16
CA ILE A 477 5.31 16.67 -7.02
C ILE A 477 4.51 15.38 -6.86
N ASP A 478 4.85 14.35 -7.64
CA ASP A 478 4.21 13.03 -7.58
C ASP A 478 4.47 12.33 -6.22
N ALA A 479 5.67 12.47 -5.66
CA ALA A 479 5.97 11.96 -4.31
C ALA A 479 5.09 12.64 -3.24
N PHE A 480 4.99 13.97 -3.27
CA PHE A 480 4.13 14.71 -2.35
C PHE A 480 2.64 14.39 -2.56
N SER A 481 2.19 14.18 -3.80
CA SER A 481 0.79 13.83 -4.10
C SER A 481 0.39 12.47 -3.51
N ARG A 482 1.34 11.54 -3.37
CA ARG A 482 1.11 10.20 -2.80
C ARG A 482 1.13 10.15 -1.27
N ILE A 483 1.63 11.17 -0.59
CA ILE A 483 1.60 11.24 0.88
C ILE A 483 0.20 11.69 1.32
N SER A 484 -0.73 10.72 1.37
CA SER A 484 -2.11 10.95 1.80
C SER A 484 -2.25 10.93 3.33
N SER A 485 -3.44 11.27 3.83
CA SER A 485 -3.72 11.33 5.26
C SER A 485 -3.89 9.99 5.96
N GLY A 486 -3.87 8.87 5.22
CA GLY A 486 -3.92 7.52 5.78
C GLY A 486 -5.29 7.04 6.26
N THR A 487 -6.38 7.76 5.95
CA THR A 487 -7.73 7.51 6.49
C THR A 487 -8.51 6.41 5.78
N GLY A 488 -8.13 6.06 4.55
CA GLY A 488 -8.93 5.20 3.69
C GLY A 488 -10.20 5.83 3.11
N ASP A 489 -10.44 7.14 3.31
CA ASP A 489 -11.57 7.83 2.68
C ASP A 489 -11.20 8.31 1.28
N ILE A 490 -11.40 7.43 0.29
CA ILE A 490 -10.98 7.70 -1.08
C ILE A 490 -11.74 8.86 -1.76
N PHE A 491 -12.87 9.29 -1.21
CA PHE A 491 -13.62 10.44 -1.75
C PHE A 491 -13.00 11.78 -1.37
N GLN A 492 -12.34 11.82 -0.22
CA GLN A 492 -11.60 12.97 0.26
C GLN A 492 -10.16 12.97 -0.23
N GLN A 493 -9.68 11.88 -0.84
CA GLN A 493 -8.32 11.81 -1.36
C GLN A 493 -8.16 12.62 -2.65
N CYS A 494 -6.99 13.25 -2.78
CA CYS A 494 -6.59 13.92 -4.01
C CYS A 494 -6.13 12.86 -5.03
N ILE A 495 -6.65 12.95 -6.25
CA ILE A 495 -6.38 12.01 -7.33
C ILE A 495 -5.63 12.75 -8.42
N GLN A 496 -4.50 12.20 -8.80
CA GLN A 496 -3.69 12.73 -9.89
C GLN A 496 -4.21 12.17 -11.21
N LEU A 497 -4.72 13.07 -12.06
CA LEU A 497 -5.23 12.72 -13.38
C LEU A 497 -4.13 12.78 -14.44
N GLU A 498 -3.16 13.69 -14.27
CA GLU A 498 -2.08 13.90 -15.23
C GLU A 498 -0.80 14.34 -14.50
N SER A 499 0.35 13.86 -14.97
CA SER A 499 1.68 14.39 -14.64
C SER A 499 2.57 14.34 -15.87
N VAL A 500 2.85 15.51 -16.46
CA VAL A 500 3.70 15.61 -17.64
C VAL A 500 4.74 16.70 -17.47
N GLY A 501 5.95 16.43 -17.96
CA GLY A 501 7.04 17.38 -18.01
C GLY A 501 7.87 17.19 -19.26
N GLU A 502 8.11 18.28 -20.00
CA GLU A 502 8.86 18.24 -21.25
C GLU A 502 9.83 19.43 -21.35
N ASN A 503 10.94 19.24 -22.07
CA ASN A 503 11.84 20.32 -22.45
C ASN A 503 11.34 20.97 -23.75
N VAL A 504 10.74 22.16 -23.63
CA VAL A 504 10.13 22.87 -24.76
C VAL A 504 11.10 23.89 -25.35
N LYS A 505 11.37 23.77 -26.65
CA LYS A 505 12.25 24.67 -27.40
C LYS A 505 11.70 26.11 -27.44
N PRO A 506 12.56 27.12 -27.68
CA PRO A 506 12.12 28.50 -27.89
C PRO A 506 11.00 28.57 -28.94
N HIS A 507 9.95 29.31 -28.65
CA HIS A 507 8.79 29.52 -29.54
C HIS A 507 8.09 28.22 -29.99
N HIS A 508 8.21 27.15 -29.22
CA HIS A 508 7.44 25.92 -29.38
C HIS A 508 6.44 25.78 -28.23
N GLN A 509 5.48 24.87 -28.39
CA GLN A 509 4.45 24.60 -27.41
C GLN A 509 4.48 23.15 -26.94
N LEU A 510 4.15 22.96 -25.67
CA LEU A 510 3.69 21.68 -25.13
C LEU A 510 2.16 21.68 -25.22
N GLU A 511 1.59 20.73 -25.93
CA GLU A 511 0.14 20.59 -26.07
C GLU A 511 -0.26 19.15 -25.72
N ASN A 512 -1.21 19.01 -24.81
CA ASN A 512 -1.67 17.70 -24.38
C ASN A 512 -3.11 17.80 -23.82
N THR A 513 -3.69 16.65 -23.51
CA THR A 513 -5.08 16.52 -23.06
C THR A 513 -5.17 15.70 -21.79
N VAL A 514 -6.14 16.03 -20.94
CA VAL A 514 -6.48 15.25 -19.74
C VAL A 514 -7.97 14.93 -19.78
N THR A 515 -8.34 13.69 -19.44
CA THR A 515 -9.75 13.28 -19.36
C THR A 515 -10.24 13.41 -17.92
N VAL A 516 -11.34 14.14 -17.73
CA VAL A 516 -12.09 14.19 -16.48
C VAL A 516 -13.34 13.35 -16.68
N ASP A 517 -13.49 12.24 -15.96
CA ASP A 517 -14.70 11.41 -16.03
C ASP A 517 -15.78 11.88 -15.03
N ASN A 518 -16.94 11.23 -15.02
CA ASN A 518 -18.06 11.61 -14.15
C ASN A 518 -17.83 11.36 -12.65
N SER A 519 -16.87 10.49 -12.29
CA SER A 519 -16.56 10.11 -10.92
C SER A 519 -15.59 11.08 -10.23
N VAL A 520 -14.91 11.93 -11.00
CA VAL A 520 -14.04 13.01 -10.52
C VAL A 520 -14.54 14.36 -11.00
N GLY A 521 -14.04 15.45 -10.41
CA GLY A 521 -14.33 16.80 -10.89
C GLY A 521 -14.34 17.86 -9.79
N ASN A 522 -14.54 17.47 -8.54
CA ASN A 522 -14.46 18.40 -7.42
C ASN A 522 -13.01 18.79 -7.16
N ASP A 523 -12.79 20.05 -6.77
CA ASP A 523 -11.45 20.57 -6.45
C ASP A 523 -10.41 20.32 -7.56
N THR A 524 -10.87 20.35 -8.81
CA THR A 524 -10.01 20.12 -9.98
C THR A 524 -9.04 21.28 -10.14
N THR A 525 -7.75 20.99 -10.13
CA THR A 525 -6.68 21.99 -10.14
C THR A 525 -5.65 21.68 -11.21
N PHE A 526 -5.34 22.68 -12.01
CA PHE A 526 -4.23 22.68 -12.96
C PHE A 526 -3.06 23.45 -12.35
N LEU A 527 -1.94 22.75 -12.13
CA LEU A 527 -0.68 23.32 -11.72
C LEU A 527 0.30 23.31 -12.89
N VAL A 528 0.81 24.48 -13.24
CA VAL A 528 1.88 24.66 -14.23
C VAL A 528 3.13 25.12 -13.51
N THR A 529 4.26 24.43 -13.70
CA THR A 529 5.56 24.84 -13.14
C THR A 529 6.62 24.96 -14.23
N TRP A 530 7.60 25.82 -13.98
CA TRP A 530 8.68 26.08 -14.94
C TRP A 530 10.02 26.42 -14.28
N GLN A 531 11.07 26.48 -15.10
CA GLN A 531 12.43 26.77 -14.66
C GLN A 531 12.94 28.19 -14.95
N THR A 532 12.47 28.86 -15.99
CA THR A 532 12.99 30.20 -16.36
C THR A 532 12.43 31.30 -15.46
N SER A 533 12.95 32.52 -15.60
CA SER A 533 12.56 33.66 -14.77
C SER A 533 11.15 34.19 -15.03
N GLY A 534 10.48 33.77 -16.10
CA GLY A 534 9.16 34.25 -16.50
C GLY A 534 8.19 33.10 -16.83
N PRO A 535 6.87 33.26 -16.61
CA PRO A 535 5.90 32.23 -16.90
C PRO A 535 5.81 31.93 -18.42
N PRO A 536 5.46 30.70 -18.81
CA PRO A 536 4.98 30.44 -20.16
C PRO A 536 3.64 31.13 -20.39
N GLU A 537 3.24 31.26 -21.66
CA GLU A 537 1.83 31.52 -21.96
C GLU A 537 1.04 30.23 -21.78
N ILE A 538 -0.10 30.31 -21.09
CA ILE A 538 -0.91 29.16 -20.66
C ILE A 538 -2.29 29.33 -21.28
N GLU A 539 -2.73 28.31 -22.00
CA GLU A 539 -4.10 28.19 -22.49
C GLU A 539 -4.70 26.87 -22.01
N LEU A 540 -5.92 26.93 -21.50
CA LEU A 540 -6.69 25.76 -21.07
C LEU A 540 -8.10 25.83 -21.66
N PHE A 541 -8.51 24.73 -22.27
CA PHE A 541 -9.79 24.58 -22.96
C PHE A 541 -10.66 23.58 -22.20
N GLU A 542 -11.78 24.06 -21.70
CA GLU A 542 -12.84 23.21 -21.13
C GLU A 542 -13.57 22.42 -22.24
N PRO A 543 -14.03 21.18 -21.99
CA PRO A 543 -14.83 20.41 -22.92
C PRO A 543 -16.04 21.21 -23.41
N HIS A 544 -16.05 21.53 -24.72
CA HIS A 544 -17.10 22.30 -25.39
C HIS A 544 -17.45 23.64 -24.69
N GLY A 545 -16.47 24.26 -24.02
CA GLY A 545 -16.76 25.25 -23.00
C GLY A 545 -15.87 26.48 -23.01
N ARG A 546 -15.63 27.00 -21.81
CA ARG A 546 -14.85 28.20 -21.54
C ARG A 546 -13.35 27.98 -21.84
N LYS A 547 -12.68 29.05 -22.27
CA LYS A 547 -11.23 29.12 -22.35
C LYS A 547 -10.67 29.88 -21.16
N TYR A 548 -9.58 29.38 -20.60
CA TYR A 548 -8.81 30.04 -19.57
C TYR A 548 -7.43 30.36 -20.12
N TYR A 549 -6.91 31.52 -19.75
CA TYR A 549 -5.61 32.03 -20.18
C TYR A 549 -4.74 32.31 -18.96
N THR A 550 -3.47 32.65 -19.15
CA THR A 550 -2.52 32.94 -18.06
C THR A 550 -3.06 33.88 -16.98
N HIS A 551 -3.84 34.90 -17.34
CA HIS A 551 -4.41 35.86 -16.37
C HIS A 551 -5.47 35.27 -15.44
N ASN A 552 -6.02 34.09 -15.75
CA ASN A 552 -6.92 33.37 -14.87
C ASN A 552 -6.18 32.55 -13.82
N PHE A 553 -4.89 32.26 -14.03
CA PHE A 553 -4.06 31.53 -13.09
C PHE A 553 -3.54 32.47 -12.00
N THR A 554 -3.47 31.96 -10.78
CA THR A 554 -2.72 32.59 -9.71
C THR A 554 -1.25 32.26 -9.90
N VAL A 555 -0.46 33.27 -10.29
CA VAL A 555 0.97 33.12 -10.58
C VAL A 555 1.79 33.44 -9.33
N ASN A 556 2.57 32.46 -8.87
CA ASN A 556 3.62 32.65 -7.88
C ASN A 556 4.97 32.76 -8.59
N GLN A 557 5.39 34.00 -8.84
CA GLN A 557 6.62 34.26 -9.59
C GLN A 557 7.88 33.78 -8.86
N ALA A 558 7.89 33.85 -7.52
CA ALA A 558 9.03 33.42 -6.72
C ALA A 558 9.26 31.91 -6.82
N LEU A 559 8.16 31.13 -6.82
CA LEU A 559 8.19 29.68 -6.91
C LEU A 559 8.10 29.16 -8.35
N ARG A 560 7.95 30.04 -9.34
CA ARG A 560 7.82 29.70 -10.76
C ARG A 560 6.70 28.68 -10.99
N ALA A 561 5.55 28.97 -10.37
CA ALA A 561 4.36 28.14 -10.40
C ALA A 561 3.11 28.98 -10.73
N ALA A 562 2.15 28.37 -11.42
CA ALA A 562 0.86 28.97 -11.74
C ALA A 562 -0.24 27.95 -11.47
N ARG A 563 -1.24 28.34 -10.66
CA ARG A 563 -2.35 27.47 -10.25
C ARG A 563 -3.69 28.01 -10.74
N LEU A 564 -4.51 27.14 -11.32
CA LEU A 564 -5.92 27.41 -11.60
C LEU A 564 -6.77 26.30 -10.97
N GLN A 565 -7.67 26.69 -10.07
CA GLN A 565 -8.70 25.81 -9.54
C GLN A 565 -10.00 26.05 -10.30
N ILE A 566 -10.60 24.98 -10.82
CA ILE A 566 -11.86 25.05 -11.55
C ILE A 566 -12.99 25.27 -10.53
N PRO A 567 -13.81 26.33 -10.67
CA PRO A 567 -14.92 26.58 -9.75
C PRO A 567 -15.97 25.47 -9.80
N GLY A 568 -16.37 24.95 -8.63
CA GLY A 568 -17.37 23.89 -8.50
C GLY A 568 -16.85 22.53 -8.98
N THR A 569 -17.73 21.74 -9.58
CA THR A 569 -17.38 20.45 -10.19
C THR A 569 -16.99 20.67 -11.65
N ALA A 570 -15.76 20.30 -12.01
CA ALA A 570 -15.27 20.38 -13.38
C ALA A 570 -16.14 19.52 -14.31
N LYS A 571 -16.37 20.02 -15.53
CA LYS A 571 -17.16 19.30 -16.53
C LYS A 571 -16.46 18.01 -16.95
N PRO A 572 -17.19 16.89 -16.99
CA PRO A 572 -16.69 15.66 -17.59
C PRO A 572 -16.38 15.86 -19.08
N GLY A 573 -15.30 15.24 -19.54
CA GLY A 573 -14.85 15.27 -20.93
C GLY A 573 -13.35 15.48 -21.07
N LEU A 574 -12.94 15.71 -22.32
CA LEU A 574 -11.55 15.94 -22.70
C LEU A 574 -11.18 17.42 -22.54
N TRP A 575 -10.31 17.72 -21.57
CA TRP A 575 -9.72 19.04 -21.38
C TRP A 575 -8.41 19.11 -22.16
N THR A 576 -8.15 20.22 -22.83
CA THR A 576 -6.90 20.44 -23.59
C THR A 576 -6.13 21.60 -22.98
N TYR A 577 -4.82 21.46 -22.82
CA TYR A 577 -3.96 22.54 -22.37
C TYR A 577 -2.78 22.74 -23.31
N THR A 578 -2.35 24.00 -23.42
CA THR A 578 -1.21 24.40 -24.24
C THR A 578 -0.32 25.33 -23.43
N LEU A 579 0.97 25.01 -23.37
CA LEU A 579 2.00 25.85 -22.75
C LEU A 579 2.98 26.32 -23.82
N ASN A 580 2.99 27.62 -24.11
CA ASN A 580 3.91 28.18 -25.09
C ASN A 580 5.17 28.69 -24.40
N ASN A 581 6.32 28.21 -24.85
CA ASN A 581 7.61 28.79 -24.45
C ASN A 581 7.84 30.09 -25.23
N THR A 582 7.55 31.22 -24.58
CA THR A 582 7.75 32.56 -25.13
C THR A 582 9.19 33.07 -25.02
N HIS A 583 10.09 32.32 -24.36
CA HIS A 583 11.48 32.69 -24.14
C HIS A 583 12.39 32.22 -25.27
N HIS A 584 13.60 32.80 -25.33
CA HIS A 584 14.63 32.46 -26.31
C HIS A 584 15.52 31.28 -25.89
N SER A 585 15.24 30.65 -24.74
CA SER A 585 15.97 29.49 -24.21
C SER A 585 15.07 28.27 -24.09
N LEU A 586 15.69 27.08 -24.12
CA LEU A 586 15.02 25.84 -23.75
C LEU A 586 14.46 25.96 -22.33
N GLN A 587 13.25 25.46 -22.11
CA GLN A 587 12.58 25.54 -20.81
C GLN A 587 11.91 24.21 -20.50
N SER A 588 12.13 23.68 -19.29
CA SER A 588 11.28 22.60 -18.81
C SER A 588 9.94 23.18 -18.37
N LEU A 589 8.88 22.70 -19.02
CA LEU A 589 7.49 23.02 -18.74
C LEU A 589 6.78 21.78 -18.23
N LYS A 590 6.04 21.94 -17.14
CA LYS A 590 5.41 20.85 -16.42
C LYS A 590 3.96 21.17 -16.12
N VAL A 591 3.11 20.16 -16.23
CA VAL A 591 1.69 20.22 -15.86
C VAL A 591 1.37 19.05 -14.95
N THR A 592 0.74 19.37 -13.83
CA THR A 592 0.12 18.40 -12.94
C THR A 592 -1.36 18.75 -12.81
N VAL A 593 -2.22 17.77 -13.05
CA VAL A 593 -3.67 17.92 -12.91
C VAL A 593 -4.15 17.00 -11.82
N THR A 594 -4.84 17.56 -10.84
CA THR A 594 -5.45 16.79 -9.76
C THR A 594 -6.93 17.08 -9.64
N SER A 595 -7.67 16.13 -9.09
CA SER A 595 -9.10 16.25 -8.81
C SER A 595 -9.47 15.44 -7.58
N ARG A 596 -10.71 15.55 -7.11
CA ARG A 596 -11.31 14.72 -6.08
C ARG A 596 -12.61 14.12 -6.61
N ALA A 597 -13.14 13.14 -5.89
CA ALA A 597 -14.39 12.51 -6.26
C ALA A 597 -15.52 13.55 -6.40
N SER A 598 -16.30 13.43 -7.48
CA SER A 598 -17.42 14.33 -7.78
C SER A 598 -18.58 14.16 -6.80
N HIS A 599 -18.77 12.94 -6.28
CA HIS A 599 -19.80 12.57 -5.32
C HIS A 599 -19.42 11.30 -4.53
N SER A 600 -20.09 11.05 -3.41
CA SER A 600 -19.87 9.88 -2.54
C SER A 600 -20.56 8.59 -2.99
N ALA A 601 -21.35 8.63 -4.08
CA ALA A 601 -22.11 7.47 -4.54
C ALA A 601 -21.28 6.50 -5.39
N GLU A 602 -20.32 7.02 -6.16
CA GLU A 602 -19.47 6.22 -7.03
C GLU A 602 -18.00 6.53 -6.74
N PRO A 603 -17.19 5.51 -6.40
CA PRO A 603 -15.77 5.70 -6.17
C PRO A 603 -15.07 6.07 -7.48
N PRO A 604 -14.05 6.94 -7.43
CA PRO A 604 -13.27 7.29 -8.61
C PRO A 604 -12.36 6.13 -9.05
N ALA A 605 -11.94 6.17 -10.31
CA ALA A 605 -10.90 5.29 -10.81
C ALA A 605 -9.58 5.62 -10.10
N ALA A 606 -8.90 4.59 -9.60
CA ALA A 606 -7.65 4.72 -8.86
C ALA A 606 -6.63 3.71 -9.37
N VAL A 607 -5.37 4.16 -9.40
CA VAL A 607 -4.22 3.31 -9.72
C VAL A 607 -3.26 3.31 -8.55
N GLU A 608 -2.97 2.11 -8.08
CA GLU A 608 -1.95 1.85 -7.06
C GLU A 608 -0.84 0.99 -7.66
N ALA A 609 0.38 1.53 -7.68
CA ALA A 609 1.55 0.85 -8.22
C ALA A 609 2.49 0.41 -7.08
N PHE A 610 3.07 -0.77 -7.22
CA PHE A 610 4.05 -1.29 -6.27
C PHE A 610 4.97 -2.32 -6.94
N VAL A 611 6.13 -2.54 -6.33
CA VAL A 611 7.15 -3.51 -6.79
C VAL A 611 7.35 -4.61 -5.74
N GLU A 612 7.74 -5.81 -6.16
CA GLU A 612 7.96 -6.91 -5.20
C GLU A 612 9.15 -6.65 -4.27
N ASN A 613 10.25 -6.15 -4.83
CA ASN A 613 11.52 -5.94 -4.14
C ASN A 613 12.10 -4.57 -4.53
N ASP A 614 12.91 -4.01 -3.63
CA ASP A 614 13.60 -2.73 -3.86
C ASP A 614 14.88 -2.85 -4.69
N SER A 615 15.36 -4.09 -4.90
CA SER A 615 16.59 -4.35 -5.65
C SER A 615 16.40 -5.48 -6.64
N THR A 616 16.99 -5.31 -7.83
CA THR A 616 17.10 -6.36 -8.83
C THR A 616 18.31 -7.23 -8.53
N SER A 617 18.16 -8.56 -8.50
CA SER A 617 19.30 -9.47 -8.36
C SER A 617 19.19 -10.59 -9.39
N PHE A 618 20.10 -10.65 -10.36
CA PHE A 618 20.09 -11.73 -11.35
C PHE A 618 20.33 -13.09 -10.64
N PRO A 619 19.56 -14.16 -10.94
CA PRO A 619 18.57 -14.29 -12.03
C PRO A 619 17.11 -13.97 -11.67
N HIS A 620 16.84 -13.39 -10.50
CA HIS A 620 15.49 -13.05 -10.02
C HIS A 620 15.05 -11.67 -10.53
N PRO A 621 14.09 -11.60 -11.48
CA PRO A 621 13.57 -10.33 -11.96
C PRO A 621 12.79 -9.59 -10.86
N MET A 622 12.71 -8.27 -10.99
CA MET A 622 11.78 -7.45 -10.20
C MET A 622 10.45 -7.40 -10.93
N MET A 623 9.38 -7.74 -10.22
CA MET A 623 8.02 -7.69 -10.75
C MET A 623 7.40 -6.32 -10.46
N VAL A 624 6.77 -5.72 -11.47
CA VAL A 624 6.04 -4.46 -11.34
C VAL A 624 4.55 -4.74 -11.42
N TYR A 625 3.78 -4.18 -10.50
CA TYR A 625 2.33 -4.35 -10.44
C TYR A 625 1.63 -3.00 -10.42
N ALA A 626 0.46 -2.94 -11.03
CA ALA A 626 -0.47 -1.84 -10.98
C ALA A 626 -1.89 -2.36 -10.76
N ASN A 627 -2.46 -2.09 -9.59
CA ASN A 627 -3.85 -2.36 -9.29
C ASN A 627 -4.71 -1.20 -9.80
N VAL A 628 -5.52 -1.48 -10.83
CA VAL A 628 -6.38 -0.52 -11.53
C VAL A 628 -7.83 -0.85 -11.24
N ARG A 629 -8.49 0.00 -10.46
CA ARG A 629 -9.82 -0.29 -9.93
C ARG A 629 -10.70 0.95 -9.81
N LYS A 630 -12.01 0.72 -9.78
CA LYS A 630 -13.03 1.69 -9.38
C LYS A 630 -13.70 1.19 -8.10
N GLY A 631 -13.25 1.70 -6.96
CA GLY A 631 -13.59 1.10 -5.66
C GLY A 631 -13.04 -0.33 -5.56
N PHE A 632 -13.93 -1.33 -5.48
CA PHE A 632 -13.59 -2.76 -5.45
C PHE A 632 -13.90 -3.49 -6.77
N TYR A 633 -14.19 -2.74 -7.84
CA TYR A 633 -14.36 -3.32 -9.17
C TYR A 633 -13.06 -3.19 -9.96
N PRO A 634 -12.54 -4.28 -10.52
CA PRO A 634 -11.37 -4.22 -11.39
C PRO A 634 -11.70 -3.48 -12.69
N ILE A 635 -10.76 -2.69 -13.19
CA ILE A 635 -10.87 -2.07 -14.51
C ILE A 635 -10.12 -2.96 -15.50
N LEU A 636 -10.88 -3.62 -16.37
CA LEU A 636 -10.36 -4.55 -17.37
C LEU A 636 -10.06 -3.84 -18.70
N ASN A 637 -9.16 -4.43 -19.50
CA ASN A 637 -8.75 -3.91 -20.82
C ASN A 637 -8.19 -2.47 -20.79
N ALA A 638 -7.62 -2.05 -19.66
CA ALA A 638 -6.94 -0.76 -19.56
C ALA A 638 -5.56 -0.83 -20.25
N THR A 639 -5.12 0.30 -20.80
CA THR A 639 -3.73 0.44 -21.26
C THR A 639 -2.89 0.91 -20.08
N VAL A 640 -2.14 -0.02 -19.47
CA VAL A 640 -1.33 0.27 -18.29
C VAL A 640 0.15 0.30 -18.68
N THR A 641 0.78 1.42 -18.39
CA THR A 641 2.18 1.67 -18.70
C THR A 641 2.91 2.09 -17.43
N ALA A 642 3.96 1.36 -17.08
CA ALA A 642 4.87 1.72 -15.99
C ALA A 642 6.12 2.41 -16.56
N THR A 643 6.50 3.53 -15.97
CA THR A 643 7.75 4.23 -16.28
C THR A 643 8.71 4.07 -15.11
N ILE A 644 9.82 3.38 -15.32
CA ILE A 644 10.88 3.16 -14.34
C ILE A 644 11.95 4.23 -14.57
N GLU A 645 12.15 5.11 -13.60
CA GLU A 645 13.21 6.11 -13.62
C GLU A 645 14.44 5.60 -12.85
N PRO A 646 15.51 5.15 -13.53
CA PRO A 646 16.72 4.72 -12.82
C PRO A 646 17.47 5.92 -12.24
N GLU A 647 18.29 5.66 -11.21
CA GLU A 647 19.21 6.66 -10.65
C GLU A 647 20.13 7.27 -11.72
N THR A 648 20.54 6.45 -12.69
CA THR A 648 21.38 6.85 -13.82
C THR A 648 20.82 6.28 -15.13
N GLY A 649 20.88 7.08 -16.20
CA GLY A 649 20.36 6.69 -17.53
C GLY A 649 18.93 7.16 -17.80
N ASP A 650 18.37 6.71 -18.92
CA ASP A 650 17.04 7.12 -19.39
C ASP A 650 15.91 6.29 -18.74
N PRO A 651 14.71 6.86 -18.57
CA PRO A 651 13.57 6.10 -18.08
C PRO A 651 13.22 4.93 -19.01
N VAL A 652 12.81 3.81 -18.42
CA VAL A 652 12.36 2.62 -19.16
C VAL A 652 10.86 2.49 -19.04
N THR A 653 10.18 2.28 -20.16
CA THR A 653 8.73 2.13 -20.19
C THR A 653 8.34 0.67 -20.42
N LEU A 654 7.43 0.16 -19.59
CA LEU A 654 6.91 -1.21 -19.64
C LEU A 654 5.39 -1.19 -19.77
N THR A 655 4.86 -1.91 -20.75
CA THR A 655 3.43 -2.27 -20.77
C THR A 655 3.19 -3.40 -19.78
N LEU A 656 2.20 -3.24 -18.91
CA LEU A 656 1.77 -4.24 -17.94
C LEU A 656 0.51 -4.95 -18.44
N PHE A 657 0.34 -6.23 -18.08
CA PHE A 657 -0.75 -7.09 -18.59
C PHE A 657 -1.54 -7.73 -17.44
N ASP A 658 -2.84 -7.91 -17.67
CA ASP A 658 -3.81 -8.62 -16.81
C ASP A 658 -4.37 -9.79 -17.64
N ASP A 659 -3.55 -10.83 -17.86
CA ASP A 659 -3.81 -11.94 -18.76
C ASP A 659 -3.66 -13.35 -18.13
N GLY A 660 -3.31 -13.40 -16.85
CA GLY A 660 -3.03 -14.59 -16.05
C GLY A 660 -1.74 -15.31 -16.44
N SER A 661 -0.76 -14.58 -16.99
CA SER A 661 0.51 -15.16 -17.41
C SER A 661 1.75 -14.47 -16.82
N GLY A 662 2.78 -15.26 -16.56
CA GLY A 662 4.07 -14.77 -16.08
C GLY A 662 3.98 -14.12 -14.70
N ALA A 663 4.11 -12.79 -14.67
CA ALA A 663 3.98 -11.98 -13.46
C ALA A 663 2.56 -11.96 -12.91
N ASP A 664 1.60 -12.05 -13.81
CA ASP A 664 0.19 -11.98 -13.48
C ASP A 664 -0.32 -13.37 -13.16
N VAL A 665 -0.68 -13.55 -11.89
CA VAL A 665 -1.14 -14.84 -11.38
C VAL A 665 -2.64 -15.01 -11.63
N ILE A 666 -3.43 -13.93 -11.74
CA ILE A 666 -4.89 -13.97 -11.85
C ILE A 666 -5.36 -13.11 -13.03
N LYS A 667 -5.82 -13.78 -14.09
CA LYS A 667 -6.45 -13.11 -15.21
C LYS A 667 -7.71 -12.34 -14.81
N ASN A 668 -7.86 -11.14 -15.36
CA ASN A 668 -8.99 -10.23 -15.24
C ASN A 668 -9.32 -9.83 -13.79
N ASP A 669 -8.32 -9.68 -12.92
CA ASP A 669 -8.51 -9.21 -11.55
C ASP A 669 -8.22 -7.70 -11.39
N GLY A 670 -7.90 -7.00 -12.49
CA GLY A 670 -7.56 -5.58 -12.50
C GLY A 670 -6.13 -5.29 -12.04
N ILE A 671 -5.29 -6.30 -11.82
CA ILE A 671 -3.89 -6.17 -11.44
C ILE A 671 -3.02 -6.47 -12.65
N TYR A 672 -2.51 -5.38 -13.24
CA TYR A 672 -1.63 -5.47 -14.40
C TYR A 672 -0.21 -5.65 -13.90
N SER A 673 0.53 -6.61 -14.46
CA SER A 673 1.91 -6.86 -14.05
C SER A 673 2.84 -7.29 -15.17
N ARG A 674 4.15 -7.23 -14.90
CA ARG A 674 5.21 -7.68 -15.81
C ARG A 674 6.51 -8.00 -15.10
#